data_AF-A0A5J5K3Y2-F1
#
_entry.id   AF-A0A5J5K3Y2-F1
#
_cell.length_a   1.000
_cell.length_b   1.000
_cell.length_c   1.000
_cell.angle_alpha   90.00
_cell.angle_beta   90.00
_cell.angle_gamma   90.00
#
_symmetry.space_group_name_H-M   'P 1'
#
loop_
_entity.id
_entity.type
_entity.pdbx_description
1 polymer ?
#
loop_
_entity_poly.entity_id
_entity_poly.type
_entity_poly.pdbx_seq_one_letter_code
_entity_poly.pdbx_strand_id
1 'polypeptide(L)'
;MRRRIVAVLAAMLMPVVALAALLVAQPAAAASLTRVTSFGNNPSNLNMYIYVPDRVASRPALLVAVHYCTGTASALYSGYFRDYVTAADQYGYIIVFPEATRSGQCFDVYSPQALRRGGGSDPVGIMSMVDYARSRYNVDPGRIYVSGVSSGAMMTNVLAAEYPDVFKAGSAFMGVPAGCFATTDGSTWNSQCANGQVSKTAQQWGDLARSMYSGYTGSYPRMQLWHGTTDSTLHYNNFGEEIKQWTNLNGVSQTPAATDTPSSGWTRTRYGGNGTQPPVEGVSVSGQGHSLPLNGQIAYAINFLGLNSTTPSSPSPTPSPTPPNSPSPSPSVSPSAGPPASTLGEAAARSGRYFGTAISASKLGDSQYTTIANREFNMITAENEMKIDATEPNRGQFTFTNADRIYNWAVQNGKRVRGHTLAWHQQQPGWMQSLSGSSLRQAMIDHINGVMSHYKGKIYAWDVVNEAFDDSNGGRRDSNLQRTGNDWIEVAFRTARAADPDAKLCYNDYNTDNWTWAKTQGVYNMVKDFKQRGVPIDCVGFQSHFNSGSPYNSNYRTTLSSFAALGVDVQITELDIQGASAQTYANVVNDCLAVPRCNGITVWGVRDSDSWRSGDTPLLFDGNGNKKAAYTSVLDALNAAVPSTSPSPTPPVSPSATPSDSPSATPSDSPSPTPSDSPSPSPSESPTVEPGGCSATMRTVNSWPGGFQSEVTVSAGGSAIRGWTVSWNWSGSASITQLWNGVRSGSGSAVTVRNESYNGTVAAGGTTTFGFTGSGSAETPSLTCGAS
;
A
#
# COMPACT_ATOMS: atom_id res chain seq x y z
N MET A 1 -64.44 47.67 -5.44
CA MET A 1 -63.03 48.03 -5.76
C MET A 1 -62.02 47.17 -4.97
N ARG A 2 -62.02 45.84 -5.15
CA ARG A 2 -61.08 44.94 -4.43
C ARG A 2 -60.70 43.66 -5.22
N ARG A 3 -60.77 43.71 -6.55
CA ARG A 3 -60.44 42.57 -7.43
C ARG A 3 -59.59 42.91 -8.66
N ARG A 4 -58.92 44.07 -8.68
CA ARG A 4 -58.04 44.48 -9.80
C ARG A 4 -56.60 44.86 -9.41
N ILE A 5 -56.15 44.50 -8.20
CA ILE A 5 -54.79 44.85 -7.72
C ILE A 5 -53.86 43.63 -7.61
N VAL A 6 -54.36 42.39 -7.71
CA VAL A 6 -53.53 41.18 -7.61
C VAL A 6 -52.93 40.72 -8.95
N ALA A 7 -53.39 41.26 -10.08
CA ALA A 7 -52.93 40.82 -11.40
C ALA A 7 -51.77 41.64 -12.00
N VAL A 8 -51.32 42.72 -11.35
CA VAL A 8 -50.28 43.62 -11.89
C VAL A 8 -48.91 43.43 -11.22
N LEU A 9 -48.83 42.74 -10.08
CA LEU A 9 -47.55 42.46 -9.39
C LEU A 9 -46.89 41.14 -9.80
N ALA A 10 -47.58 40.27 -10.56
CA ALA A 10 -46.99 39.03 -11.08
C ALA A 10 -46.33 39.20 -12.48
N ALA A 11 -46.51 40.35 -13.14
CA ALA A 11 -46.00 40.61 -14.49
C ALA A 11 -44.70 41.44 -14.53
N MET A 12 -44.15 41.86 -13.38
CA MET A 12 -42.87 42.60 -13.30
C MET A 12 -41.71 41.79 -12.68
N LEU A 13 -41.90 40.50 -12.40
CA LEU A 13 -40.84 39.63 -11.88
C LEU A 13 -40.31 38.60 -12.90
N MET A 14 -40.81 38.63 -14.14
CA MET A 14 -40.34 37.74 -15.22
C MET A 14 -39.34 38.33 -16.24
N PRO A 15 -38.88 39.61 -16.18
CA PRO A 15 -37.70 40.02 -16.96
C PRO A 15 -36.38 39.94 -16.16
N VAL A 16 -36.42 39.93 -14.81
CA VAL A 16 -35.19 39.95 -13.99
C VAL A 16 -34.57 38.55 -13.85
N VAL A 17 -35.34 37.48 -14.07
CA VAL A 17 -34.81 36.10 -14.09
C VAL A 17 -34.23 35.73 -15.47
N ALA A 18 -34.62 36.42 -16.55
CA ALA A 18 -34.10 36.17 -17.90
C ALA A 18 -32.77 36.92 -18.18
N LEU A 19 -32.42 37.94 -17.41
CA LEU A 19 -31.12 38.63 -17.53
C LEU A 19 -30.00 38.03 -16.65
N ALA A 20 -30.34 37.10 -15.76
CA ALA A 20 -29.38 36.32 -14.97
C ALA A 20 -28.96 35.01 -15.66
N ALA A 21 -29.55 34.68 -16.81
CA ALA A 21 -29.28 33.46 -17.57
C ALA A 21 -28.44 33.67 -18.84
N LEU A 22 -27.83 34.86 -19.01
CA LEU A 22 -26.64 35.01 -19.84
C LEU A 22 -25.42 34.68 -18.98
N LEU A 23 -25.32 33.41 -18.59
CA LEU A 23 -24.03 32.81 -18.31
C LEU A 23 -23.20 33.03 -19.56
N VAL A 24 -22.27 33.97 -19.51
CA VAL A 24 -21.13 34.00 -20.42
C VAL A 24 -20.57 32.59 -20.34
N ALA A 25 -20.78 31.79 -21.38
CA ALA A 25 -20.09 30.53 -21.53
C ALA A 25 -18.60 30.89 -21.43
N GLN A 26 -17.99 30.60 -20.29
CA GLN A 26 -16.54 30.71 -20.19
C GLN A 26 -16.01 29.84 -21.33
N PRO A 27 -15.12 30.38 -22.19
CA PRO A 27 -14.51 29.53 -23.20
C PRO A 27 -13.92 28.34 -22.46
N ALA A 28 -14.28 27.14 -22.87
CA ALA A 28 -13.68 25.92 -22.32
C ALA A 28 -12.17 26.04 -22.53
N ALA A 29 -11.44 26.41 -21.47
CA ALA A 29 -10.00 26.43 -21.50
C ALA A 29 -9.57 24.97 -21.46
N ALA A 30 -8.93 24.51 -22.53
CA ALA A 30 -8.33 23.17 -22.56
C ALA A 30 -7.29 23.05 -21.44
N ALA A 31 -7.20 21.88 -20.81
CA ALA A 31 -6.15 21.55 -19.86
C ALA A 31 -4.78 22.00 -20.36
N SER A 32 -4.06 22.75 -19.52
CA SER A 32 -2.78 23.35 -19.88
C SER A 32 -1.75 23.17 -18.75
N LEU A 33 -0.48 23.07 -19.13
CA LEU A 33 0.62 23.01 -18.18
C LEU A 33 0.63 24.29 -17.31
N THR A 34 0.48 24.12 -16.01
CA THR A 34 0.32 25.24 -15.07
C THR A 34 1.46 25.27 -14.07
N ARG A 35 2.06 26.45 -13.83
CA ARG A 35 3.09 26.63 -12.80
C ARG A 35 2.46 26.72 -11.41
N VAL A 36 3.01 25.99 -10.45
CA VAL A 36 2.65 26.05 -9.02
C VAL A 36 3.81 26.68 -8.26
N THR A 37 3.53 27.77 -7.53
CA THR A 37 4.57 28.56 -6.83
C THR A 37 4.68 28.24 -5.35
N SER A 38 3.68 27.57 -4.76
CA SER A 38 3.64 27.22 -3.33
C SER A 38 3.24 25.76 -3.15
N PHE A 39 4.21 24.86 -3.24
CA PHE A 39 4.01 23.41 -3.18
C PHE A 39 4.71 22.73 -1.99
N GLY A 40 5.24 23.48 -1.03
CA GLY A 40 5.84 22.95 0.20
C GLY A 40 7.35 23.13 0.27
N ASN A 41 8.03 22.23 0.97
CA ASN A 41 9.47 22.32 1.25
C ASN A 41 10.28 22.19 -0.05
N ASN A 42 11.08 23.21 -0.36
CA ASN A 42 11.79 23.29 -1.63
C ASN A 42 13.24 23.76 -1.42
N PRO A 43 14.10 22.90 -0.85
CA PRO A 43 15.44 23.28 -0.44
C PRO A 43 16.35 23.68 -1.61
N SER A 44 16.08 23.15 -2.81
CA SER A 44 16.87 23.43 -4.02
C SER A 44 16.22 24.46 -4.95
N ASN A 45 15.16 25.16 -4.50
CA ASN A 45 14.45 26.17 -5.28
C ASN A 45 14.00 25.67 -6.68
N LEU A 46 13.47 24.45 -6.76
CA LEU A 46 12.89 23.90 -7.98
C LEU A 46 11.62 24.66 -8.37
N ASN A 47 11.31 24.68 -9.66
CA ASN A 47 9.97 25.03 -10.14
C ASN A 47 9.09 23.78 -10.15
N MET A 48 7.79 23.94 -9.86
CA MET A 48 6.79 22.91 -10.09
C MET A 48 5.85 23.35 -11.21
N TYR A 49 5.65 22.47 -12.19
CA TYR A 49 4.53 22.56 -13.11
C TYR A 49 3.65 21.32 -12.96
N ILE A 50 2.37 21.48 -13.25
CA ILE A 50 1.40 20.40 -13.18
C ILE A 50 0.50 20.42 -14.41
N TYR A 51 0.21 19.23 -14.91
CA TYR A 51 -0.81 19.00 -15.93
C TYR A 51 -1.94 18.17 -15.31
N VAL A 52 -3.14 18.74 -15.35
CA VAL A 52 -4.37 18.11 -14.89
C VAL A 52 -5.30 18.03 -16.09
N PRO A 53 -5.61 16.82 -16.61
CA PRO A 53 -6.46 16.68 -17.80
C PRO A 53 -7.90 17.13 -17.49
N ASP A 54 -8.65 17.52 -18.53
CA ASP A 54 -10.04 17.97 -18.38
C ASP A 54 -10.94 16.89 -17.76
N ARG A 55 -10.58 15.62 -17.96
CA ARG A 55 -11.27 14.44 -17.41
C ARG A 55 -10.35 13.70 -16.44
N VAL A 56 -10.31 14.16 -15.19
CA VAL A 56 -9.57 13.47 -14.14
C VAL A 56 -10.35 12.25 -13.66
N ALA A 57 -9.68 11.11 -13.50
CA ALA A 57 -10.26 9.92 -12.89
C ALA A 57 -10.64 10.19 -11.42
N SER A 58 -11.59 9.45 -10.85
CA SER A 58 -12.05 9.68 -9.47
C SER A 58 -10.94 9.45 -8.41
N ARG A 59 -10.00 8.56 -8.72
CA ARG A 59 -8.75 8.30 -7.99
C ARG A 59 -7.61 8.24 -9.01
N PRO A 60 -7.08 9.39 -9.45
CA PRO A 60 -6.13 9.43 -10.55
C PRO A 60 -4.78 8.83 -10.12
N ALA A 61 -4.10 8.18 -11.06
CA ALA A 61 -2.67 7.93 -10.89
C ALA A 61 -1.91 9.26 -10.92
N LEU A 62 -0.67 9.25 -10.43
CA LEU A 62 0.24 10.38 -10.50
C LEU A 62 1.53 9.96 -11.18
N LEU A 63 1.93 10.70 -12.20
CA LEU A 63 3.23 10.57 -12.85
C LEU A 63 4.10 11.77 -12.50
N VAL A 64 5.31 11.53 -11.99
CA VAL A 64 6.37 12.53 -11.89
C VAL A 64 7.24 12.43 -13.14
N ALA A 65 7.25 13.49 -13.95
CA ALA A 65 7.91 13.55 -15.25
C ALA A 65 9.15 14.46 -15.18
N VAL A 66 10.35 13.84 -15.16
CA VAL A 66 11.61 14.52 -14.82
C VAL A 66 12.45 14.78 -16.08
N HIS A 67 12.82 16.05 -16.32
CA HIS A 67 13.51 16.46 -17.55
C HIS A 67 15.02 16.18 -17.55
N TYR A 68 15.63 16.27 -18.73
CA TYR A 68 17.08 16.14 -18.97
C TYR A 68 17.83 17.44 -18.64
N CYS A 69 19.17 17.40 -18.52
CA CYS A 69 19.98 18.62 -18.39
C CYS A 69 19.69 19.60 -19.53
N THR A 70 19.68 20.90 -19.27
CA THR A 70 19.26 21.97 -20.21
C THR A 70 17.79 21.93 -20.64
N GLY A 71 17.03 20.95 -20.14
CA GLY A 71 15.59 20.81 -20.38
C GLY A 71 14.75 21.73 -19.51
N THR A 72 13.45 21.76 -19.82
CA THR A 72 12.43 22.49 -19.04
C THR A 72 11.18 21.63 -18.92
N ALA A 73 10.29 21.96 -17.98
CA ALA A 73 8.99 21.30 -17.86
C ALA A 73 8.18 21.42 -19.17
N SER A 74 8.24 22.60 -19.81
CA SER A 74 7.53 22.87 -21.06
C SER A 74 8.08 22.02 -22.21
N ALA A 75 9.41 21.88 -22.34
CA ALA A 75 10.02 21.07 -23.38
C ALA A 75 9.69 19.57 -23.23
N LEU A 76 9.62 19.07 -21.99
CA LEU A 76 9.24 17.68 -21.73
C LEU A 76 7.76 17.45 -22.04
N TYR A 77 6.89 18.38 -21.61
CA TYR A 77 5.45 18.38 -21.86
C TYR A 77 5.09 18.40 -23.36
N SER A 78 5.76 19.24 -24.15
CA SER A 78 5.48 19.37 -25.59
C SER A 78 6.28 18.41 -26.48
N GLY A 79 7.38 17.85 -25.97
CA GLY A 79 8.33 17.03 -26.72
C GLY A 79 8.32 15.56 -26.29
N TYR A 80 9.41 15.09 -25.68
CA TYR A 80 9.65 13.67 -25.39
C TYR A 80 8.50 12.96 -24.69
N PHE A 81 7.79 13.64 -23.77
CA PHE A 81 6.74 13.04 -22.96
C PHE A 81 5.34 13.47 -23.41
N ARG A 82 5.19 13.96 -24.64
CA ARG A 82 3.88 14.31 -25.20
C ARG A 82 2.90 13.13 -25.16
N ASP A 83 3.37 11.92 -25.38
CA ASP A 83 2.55 10.70 -25.31
C ASP A 83 2.01 10.44 -23.89
N TYR A 84 2.75 10.79 -22.84
CA TYR A 84 2.23 10.74 -21.48
C TYR A 84 1.12 11.77 -21.26
N VAL A 85 1.20 12.96 -21.86
CA VAL A 85 0.14 13.97 -21.78
C VAL A 85 -1.12 13.47 -22.49
N THR A 86 -0.97 12.94 -23.71
CA THR A 86 -2.08 12.35 -24.47
C THR A 86 -2.74 11.20 -23.70
N ALA A 87 -1.95 10.33 -23.07
CA ALA A 87 -2.50 9.27 -22.24
C ALA A 87 -3.12 9.78 -20.93
N ALA A 88 -2.65 10.90 -20.37
CA ALA A 88 -3.31 11.54 -19.23
C ALA A 88 -4.72 12.02 -19.60
N ASP A 89 -4.89 12.60 -20.79
CA ASP A 89 -6.21 13.00 -21.30
C ASP A 89 -7.16 11.82 -21.48
N GLN A 90 -6.61 10.67 -21.87
CA GLN A 90 -7.38 9.45 -22.11
C GLN A 90 -7.75 8.71 -20.82
N TYR A 91 -6.81 8.57 -19.89
CA TYR A 91 -6.94 7.71 -18.70
C TYR A 91 -7.12 8.49 -17.39
N GLY A 92 -7.08 9.82 -17.45
CA GLY A 92 -7.43 10.72 -16.36
C GLY A 92 -6.42 10.76 -15.20
N TYR A 93 -5.14 10.48 -15.46
CA TYR A 93 -4.08 10.63 -14.45
C TYR A 93 -3.45 12.03 -14.50
N ILE A 94 -2.75 12.40 -13.43
CA ILE A 94 -2.12 13.71 -13.28
C ILE A 94 -0.62 13.61 -13.51
N ILE A 95 -0.02 14.65 -14.08
CA ILE A 95 1.43 14.71 -14.29
C ILE A 95 2.00 15.92 -13.55
N VAL A 96 3.04 15.68 -12.75
CA VAL A 96 3.86 16.71 -12.12
C VAL A 96 5.20 16.77 -12.85
N PHE A 97 5.59 17.97 -13.25
CA PHE A 97 6.86 18.27 -13.91
C PHE A 97 7.74 19.13 -13.00
N PRO A 98 8.65 18.52 -12.22
CA PRO A 98 9.69 19.28 -11.54
C PRO A 98 10.62 19.92 -12.57
N GLU A 99 11.06 21.14 -12.30
CA GLU A 99 12.01 21.85 -13.15
C GLU A 99 13.19 22.39 -12.33
N ALA A 100 14.40 21.95 -12.66
CA ALA A 100 15.64 22.39 -12.04
C ALA A 100 15.99 23.82 -12.48
N THR A 101 16.25 24.70 -11.52
CA THR A 101 16.49 26.14 -11.76
C THR A 101 17.96 26.53 -11.78
N ARG A 102 18.86 25.61 -11.42
CA ARG A 102 20.31 25.83 -11.40
C ARG A 102 20.89 25.93 -12.81
N SER A 103 22.09 26.49 -12.93
CA SER A 103 22.84 26.52 -14.19
C SER A 103 23.02 25.10 -14.76
N GLY A 104 22.75 24.94 -16.05
CA GLY A 104 22.75 23.64 -16.73
C GLY A 104 21.48 22.82 -16.53
N GLN A 105 20.56 23.23 -15.65
CA GLN A 105 19.24 22.62 -15.43
C GLN A 105 19.30 21.10 -15.22
N CYS A 106 20.38 20.60 -14.66
CA CYS A 106 20.48 19.21 -14.24
C CYS A 106 19.90 19.07 -12.82
N PHE A 107 19.33 17.91 -12.53
CA PHE A 107 18.94 17.54 -11.18
C PHE A 107 20.17 17.14 -10.35
N ASP A 108 20.14 17.46 -9.06
CA ASP A 108 21.15 16.98 -8.12
C ASP A 108 21.01 15.46 -7.92
N VAL A 109 21.96 14.71 -8.47
CA VAL A 109 22.03 13.23 -8.36
C VAL A 109 23.43 12.79 -7.89
N TYR A 110 24.22 13.74 -7.41
CA TYR A 110 25.64 13.58 -7.09
C TYR A 110 25.94 13.93 -5.64
N SER A 111 25.22 14.88 -5.04
CA SER A 111 25.52 15.33 -3.68
C SER A 111 25.10 14.31 -2.63
N PRO A 112 25.77 14.26 -1.46
CA PRO A 112 25.32 13.45 -0.33
C PRO A 112 23.89 13.75 0.11
N GLN A 113 23.44 15.00 -0.05
CA GLN A 113 22.08 15.46 0.28
C GLN A 113 21.02 14.89 -0.67
N ALA A 114 21.37 14.70 -1.94
CA ALA A 114 20.48 14.13 -2.94
C ALA A 114 20.53 12.59 -3.02
N LEU A 115 21.40 11.95 -2.25
CA LEU A 115 21.56 10.49 -2.19
C LEU A 115 21.20 9.96 -0.80
N ARG A 116 20.28 10.64 -0.13
CA ARG A 116 19.75 10.32 1.18
C ARG A 116 18.32 10.84 1.26
N ARG A 117 17.38 9.96 1.59
CA ARG A 117 15.99 10.32 1.83
C ARG A 117 15.91 11.46 2.86
N GLY A 118 15.24 12.54 2.49
CA GLY A 118 15.11 13.71 3.35
C GLY A 118 16.40 14.53 3.51
N GLY A 119 17.41 14.29 2.68
CA GLY A 119 18.74 14.91 2.78
C GLY A 119 18.81 16.40 2.43
N GLY A 120 17.68 17.00 2.04
CA GLY A 120 17.57 18.44 1.83
C GLY A 120 18.04 18.91 0.44
N SER A 121 17.87 18.07 -0.60
CA SER A 121 18.11 18.45 -1.99
C SER A 121 16.88 18.17 -2.88
N ASP A 122 17.08 18.03 -4.19
CA ASP A 122 16.04 17.92 -5.21
C ASP A 122 14.99 16.85 -4.92
N PRO A 123 15.35 15.63 -4.42
CA PRO A 123 14.34 14.63 -4.09
C PRO A 123 13.31 15.13 -3.07
N VAL A 124 13.70 15.97 -2.10
CA VAL A 124 12.80 16.56 -1.11
C VAL A 124 11.84 17.56 -1.75
N GLY A 125 12.34 18.38 -2.68
CA GLY A 125 11.51 19.31 -3.44
C GLY A 125 10.48 18.57 -4.30
N ILE A 126 10.91 17.53 -5.00
CA ILE A 126 10.05 16.68 -5.84
C ILE A 126 8.99 15.98 -5.00
N MET A 127 9.36 15.46 -3.82
CA MET A 127 8.39 14.85 -2.92
C MET A 127 7.36 15.83 -2.37
N SER A 128 7.74 17.09 -2.14
CA SER A 128 6.76 18.13 -1.81
C SER A 128 5.77 18.38 -2.96
N MET A 129 6.20 18.28 -4.21
CA MET A 129 5.29 18.35 -5.37
C MET A 129 4.34 17.15 -5.45
N VAL A 130 4.82 15.95 -5.11
CA VAL A 130 3.99 14.73 -4.99
C VAL A 130 2.93 14.92 -3.90
N ASP A 131 3.33 15.41 -2.72
CA ASP A 131 2.42 15.65 -1.61
C ASP A 131 1.40 16.76 -1.93
N TYR A 132 1.83 17.82 -2.64
CA TYR A 132 0.92 18.84 -3.17
C TYR A 132 -0.16 18.21 -4.07
N ALA A 133 0.24 17.38 -5.05
CA ALA A 133 -0.70 16.73 -5.96
C ALA A 133 -1.67 15.79 -5.22
N ARG A 134 -1.16 14.99 -4.26
CA ARG A 134 -1.98 14.10 -3.42
C ARG A 134 -3.02 14.86 -2.61
N SER A 135 -2.63 15.97 -2.00
CA SER A 135 -3.52 16.79 -1.17
C SER A 135 -4.68 17.42 -1.95
N ARG A 136 -4.49 17.65 -3.26
CA ARG A 136 -5.40 18.46 -4.07
C ARG A 136 -6.28 17.67 -5.02
N TYR A 137 -5.86 16.48 -5.43
CA TYR A 137 -6.51 15.74 -6.52
C TYR A 137 -6.87 14.28 -6.21
N ASN A 138 -6.94 13.89 -4.93
CA ASN A 138 -7.34 12.53 -4.52
C ASN A 138 -6.53 11.41 -5.20
N VAL A 139 -5.24 11.67 -5.45
CA VAL A 139 -4.32 10.74 -6.11
C VAL A 139 -4.32 9.39 -5.40
N ASP A 140 -4.37 8.30 -6.16
CA ASP A 140 -4.28 6.95 -5.62
C ASP A 140 -2.85 6.66 -5.11
N PRO A 141 -2.63 6.45 -3.80
CA PRO A 141 -1.29 6.15 -3.27
C PRO A 141 -0.73 4.81 -3.76
N GLY A 142 -1.58 3.93 -4.31
CA GLY A 142 -1.16 2.71 -5.00
C GLY A 142 -0.71 2.91 -6.46
N ARG A 143 -0.77 4.15 -6.98
CA ARG A 143 -0.54 4.46 -8.40
C ARG A 143 0.26 5.74 -8.59
N ILE A 144 1.39 5.84 -7.89
CA ILE A 144 2.36 6.92 -8.04
C ILE A 144 3.60 6.38 -8.76
N TYR A 145 3.99 7.05 -9.84
CA TYR A 145 5.02 6.60 -10.77
C TYR A 145 5.98 7.73 -11.10
N VAL A 146 7.19 7.38 -11.56
CA VAL A 146 8.19 8.35 -11.99
C VAL A 146 8.81 7.95 -13.32
N SER A 147 9.00 8.92 -14.21
CA SER A 147 9.66 8.71 -15.50
C SER A 147 10.58 9.87 -15.81
N GLY A 148 11.73 9.61 -16.42
CA GLY A 148 12.67 10.67 -16.75
C GLY A 148 13.65 10.32 -17.85
N VAL A 149 14.31 11.35 -18.38
CA VAL A 149 15.27 11.26 -19.48
C VAL A 149 16.62 11.85 -19.04
N SER A 150 17.74 11.19 -19.34
CA SER A 150 19.10 11.67 -19.02
C SER A 150 19.26 12.00 -17.53
N SER A 151 19.56 13.24 -17.15
CA SER A 151 19.54 13.70 -15.74
C SER A 151 18.24 13.35 -15.00
N GLY A 152 17.10 13.41 -15.69
CA GLY A 152 15.82 12.99 -15.14
C GLY A 152 15.71 11.47 -14.97
N ALA A 153 16.37 10.68 -15.81
CA ALA A 153 16.46 9.23 -15.65
C ALA A 153 17.35 8.86 -14.44
N MET A 154 18.46 9.58 -14.24
CA MET A 154 19.29 9.44 -13.04
C MET A 154 18.48 9.78 -11.78
N MET A 155 17.72 10.88 -11.80
CA MET A 155 16.83 11.28 -10.71
C MET A 155 15.67 10.29 -10.51
N THR A 156 15.17 9.67 -11.57
CA THR A 156 14.17 8.59 -11.49
C THR A 156 14.71 7.42 -10.65
N ASN A 157 15.95 6.99 -10.89
CA ASN A 157 16.59 5.95 -10.09
C ASN A 157 16.79 6.39 -8.63
N VAL A 158 17.23 7.63 -8.39
CA VAL A 158 17.39 8.19 -7.02
C VAL A 158 16.06 8.21 -6.28
N LEU A 159 14.99 8.77 -6.88
CA LEU A 159 13.66 8.84 -6.27
C LEU A 159 13.10 7.45 -5.97
N ALA A 160 13.29 6.50 -6.88
CA ALA A 160 12.84 5.12 -6.70
C ALA A 160 13.61 4.39 -5.59
N ALA A 161 14.88 4.73 -5.36
CA ALA A 161 15.71 4.19 -4.28
C ALA A 161 15.44 4.86 -2.92
N GLU A 162 15.20 6.18 -2.89
CA GLU A 162 14.93 6.94 -1.67
C GLU A 162 13.48 6.82 -1.18
N TYR A 163 12.53 6.70 -2.12
CA TYR A 163 11.09 6.67 -1.87
C TYR A 163 10.37 5.42 -2.42
N PRO A 164 10.87 4.19 -2.13
CA PRO A 164 10.26 2.94 -2.58
C PRO A 164 8.89 2.66 -1.96
N ASP A 165 8.56 3.28 -0.83
CA ASP A 165 7.22 3.29 -0.23
C ASP A 165 6.21 4.14 -1.03
N VAL A 166 6.67 5.14 -1.76
CA VAL A 166 5.83 6.06 -2.54
C VAL A 166 5.67 5.56 -3.98
N PHE A 167 6.77 5.41 -4.70
CA PHE A 167 6.72 5.04 -6.12
C PHE A 167 6.47 3.54 -6.29
N LYS A 168 5.56 3.16 -7.20
CA LYS A 168 5.24 1.76 -7.49
C LYS A 168 5.95 1.20 -8.69
N ALA A 169 6.29 2.07 -9.64
CA ALA A 169 7.14 1.75 -10.76
C ALA A 169 7.81 3.02 -11.31
N GLY A 170 8.93 2.84 -12.01
CA GLY A 170 9.56 3.91 -12.77
C GLY A 170 10.10 3.48 -14.13
N SER A 171 10.26 4.44 -15.03
CA SER A 171 10.89 4.24 -16.34
C SER A 171 12.00 5.26 -16.59
N ALA A 172 13.24 4.77 -16.71
CA ALA A 172 14.44 5.58 -16.86
C ALA A 172 14.98 5.48 -18.29
N PHE A 173 15.06 6.61 -19.01
CA PHE A 173 15.62 6.68 -20.37
C PHE A 173 17.01 7.29 -20.35
N MET A 174 18.02 6.46 -20.67
CA MET A 174 19.45 6.80 -20.66
C MET A 174 19.86 7.26 -19.26
N GLY A 175 19.79 6.35 -18.30
CA GLY A 175 20.09 6.59 -16.90
C GLY A 175 21.45 6.03 -16.48
N VAL A 176 21.63 6.02 -15.16
CA VAL A 176 22.73 5.36 -14.45
C VAL A 176 22.18 4.83 -13.13
N PRO A 177 22.85 3.85 -12.49
CA PRO A 177 22.42 3.36 -11.17
C PRO A 177 22.31 4.50 -10.16
N ALA A 178 21.33 4.42 -9.26
CA ALA A 178 21.21 5.32 -8.13
C ALA A 178 22.54 5.33 -7.34
N GLY A 179 23.12 6.52 -7.18
CA GLY A 179 24.37 6.73 -6.45
C GLY A 179 25.63 6.54 -7.28
N CYS A 180 25.52 6.15 -8.55
CA CYS A 180 26.68 6.08 -9.44
C CYS A 180 27.32 7.45 -9.67
N PHE A 181 26.50 8.51 -9.78
CA PHE A 181 26.96 9.89 -9.97
C PHE A 181 27.49 10.56 -8.70
N ALA A 182 27.58 9.86 -7.56
CA ALA A 182 28.04 10.44 -6.30
C ALA A 182 29.40 11.14 -6.44
N THR A 183 29.53 12.33 -5.86
CA THR A 183 30.77 13.09 -5.77
C THR A 183 31.01 13.55 -4.33
N THR A 184 32.28 13.72 -3.96
CA THR A 184 32.68 14.17 -2.61
C THR A 184 33.49 15.47 -2.63
N ASP A 185 33.87 15.94 -3.82
CA ASP A 185 34.66 17.15 -4.06
C ASP A 185 33.78 18.36 -4.44
N GLY A 186 32.46 18.20 -4.43
CA GLY A 186 31.50 19.23 -4.83
C GLY A 186 31.33 19.37 -6.34
N SER A 187 31.98 18.51 -7.15
CA SER A 187 31.72 18.47 -8.59
C SER A 187 30.31 18.00 -8.88
N THR A 188 29.67 18.58 -9.90
CA THR A 188 28.31 18.21 -10.33
C THR A 188 28.31 17.10 -11.38
N TRP A 189 29.51 16.66 -11.81
CA TRP A 189 29.70 15.71 -12.88
C TRP A 189 30.69 14.63 -12.47
N ASN A 190 30.27 13.36 -12.54
CA ASN A 190 31.13 12.22 -12.29
C ASN A 190 31.51 11.55 -13.62
N SER A 191 32.70 11.87 -14.13
CA SER A 191 33.19 11.32 -15.41
C SER A 191 33.38 9.81 -15.40
N GLN A 192 33.71 9.20 -14.26
CA GLN A 192 33.88 7.75 -14.19
C GLN A 192 32.53 7.04 -14.38
N CYS A 193 31.48 7.53 -13.73
CA CYS A 193 30.13 7.01 -13.92
C CYS A 193 29.61 7.31 -15.32
N ALA A 194 29.73 8.55 -15.79
CA ALA A 194 29.27 8.94 -17.13
C ALA A 194 29.90 8.07 -18.23
N ASN A 195 31.20 7.78 -18.13
CA ASN A 195 31.92 6.92 -19.08
C ASN A 195 31.73 5.41 -18.82
N GLY A 196 30.85 5.01 -17.90
CA GLY A 196 30.54 3.60 -17.63
C GLY A 196 31.72 2.80 -17.07
N GLN A 197 32.60 3.49 -16.33
CA GLN A 197 33.82 2.94 -15.73
C GLN A 197 33.61 2.50 -14.28
N VAL A 198 32.47 2.87 -13.67
CA VAL A 198 32.07 2.38 -12.35
C VAL A 198 31.33 1.07 -12.53
N SER A 199 31.99 -0.04 -12.24
CA SER A 199 31.34 -1.36 -12.21
C SER A 199 31.31 -1.91 -10.79
N LYS A 200 30.14 -2.40 -10.38
CA LYS A 200 29.96 -3.06 -9.09
C LYS A 200 29.21 -4.37 -9.25
N THR A 201 29.24 -5.20 -8.22
CA THR A 201 28.34 -6.36 -8.14
C THR A 201 26.91 -5.89 -7.92
N ALA A 202 25.94 -6.75 -8.27
CA ALA A 202 24.52 -6.48 -8.01
C ALA A 202 24.26 -6.19 -6.53
N GLN A 203 24.95 -6.91 -5.63
CA GLN A 203 24.87 -6.69 -4.19
C GLN A 203 25.39 -5.31 -3.79
N GLN A 204 26.57 -4.91 -4.27
CA GLN A 204 27.14 -3.59 -3.97
C GLN A 204 26.26 -2.45 -4.48
N TRP A 205 25.66 -2.59 -5.66
CA TRP A 205 24.71 -1.59 -6.17
C TRP A 205 23.42 -1.54 -5.35
N GLY A 206 22.89 -2.70 -4.98
CA GLY A 206 21.70 -2.80 -4.15
C GLY A 206 21.93 -2.23 -2.75
N ASP A 207 23.10 -2.46 -2.16
CA ASP A 207 23.47 -1.93 -0.84
C ASP A 207 23.63 -0.41 -0.88
N LEU A 208 24.23 0.12 -1.96
CA LEU A 208 24.32 1.57 -2.16
C LEU A 208 22.92 2.20 -2.24
N ALA A 209 22.02 1.65 -3.04
CA ALA A 209 20.65 2.15 -3.14
C ALA A 209 19.88 2.01 -1.82
N ARG A 210 19.97 0.85 -1.14
CA ARG A 210 19.35 0.63 0.18
C ARG A 210 19.85 1.62 1.24
N SER A 211 21.10 2.08 1.15
CA SER A 211 21.66 3.07 2.07
C SER A 211 20.97 4.44 1.99
N MET A 212 20.38 4.76 0.83
CA MET A 212 19.67 6.03 0.61
C MET A 212 18.39 6.14 1.43
N TYR A 213 17.75 5.00 1.76
CA TYR A 213 16.68 4.93 2.74
C TYR A 213 16.97 3.84 3.79
N SER A 214 17.95 4.14 4.64
CA SER A 214 18.39 3.25 5.72
C SER A 214 17.22 2.80 6.60
N GLY A 215 17.02 1.49 6.71
CA GLY A 215 15.95 0.89 7.52
C GLY A 215 14.67 0.53 6.76
N TYR A 216 14.58 0.83 5.46
CA TYR A 216 13.48 0.35 4.63
C TYR A 216 13.57 -1.16 4.36
N THR A 217 12.51 -1.89 4.72
CA THR A 217 12.41 -3.35 4.53
C THR A 217 11.29 -3.76 3.57
N GLY A 218 10.59 -2.79 2.98
CA GLY A 218 9.54 -3.05 2.01
C GLY A 218 10.06 -3.41 0.62
N SER A 219 9.14 -3.62 -0.31
CA SER A 219 9.46 -3.91 -1.71
C SER A 219 9.84 -2.64 -2.48
N TYR A 220 10.87 -2.74 -3.30
CA TYR A 220 11.26 -1.67 -4.22
C TYR A 220 10.31 -1.60 -5.43
N PRO A 221 10.20 -0.42 -6.08
CA PRO A 221 9.39 -0.26 -7.28
C PRO A 221 9.89 -1.14 -8.43
N ARG A 222 8.96 -1.48 -9.33
CA ARG A 222 9.32 -2.08 -10.61
C ARG A 222 10.06 -1.07 -11.47
N MET A 223 11.09 -1.47 -12.19
CA MET A 223 11.88 -0.53 -13.00
C MET A 223 12.04 -0.98 -14.43
N GLN A 224 11.74 -0.06 -15.36
CA GLN A 224 12.00 -0.20 -16.79
C GLN A 224 13.16 0.72 -17.18
N LEU A 225 14.16 0.17 -17.85
CA LEU A 225 15.40 0.85 -18.18
C LEU A 225 15.54 0.87 -19.70
N TRP A 226 15.83 2.02 -20.29
CA TRP A 226 16.02 2.19 -21.73
C TRP A 226 17.38 2.78 -22.04
N HIS A 227 18.14 2.16 -22.95
CA HIS A 227 19.47 2.67 -23.30
C HIS A 227 19.86 2.41 -24.75
N GLY A 228 20.49 3.41 -25.37
CA GLY A 228 21.07 3.27 -26.70
C GLY A 228 22.43 2.57 -26.65
N THR A 229 22.69 1.61 -27.54
CA THR A 229 23.95 0.84 -27.49
C THR A 229 25.20 1.64 -27.87
N THR A 230 25.04 2.83 -28.45
CA THR A 230 26.14 3.73 -28.83
C THR A 230 26.07 5.06 -28.06
N ASP A 231 25.39 5.10 -26.91
CA ASP A 231 25.38 6.25 -26.04
C ASP A 231 26.79 6.52 -25.49
N SER A 232 27.33 7.70 -25.81
CA SER A 232 28.65 8.17 -25.35
C SER A 232 28.55 9.27 -24.28
N THR A 233 27.34 9.74 -23.95
CA THR A 233 27.12 10.74 -22.91
C THR A 233 26.98 10.06 -21.56
N LEU A 234 26.13 9.04 -21.51
CA LEU A 234 26.04 8.09 -20.42
C LEU A 234 26.28 6.71 -21.02
N HIS A 235 27.52 6.24 -20.89
CA HIS A 235 27.99 5.07 -21.61
C HIS A 235 27.10 3.86 -21.40
N TYR A 236 26.85 3.08 -22.46
CA TYR A 236 25.94 1.93 -22.46
C TYR A 236 26.20 0.90 -21.34
N ASN A 237 27.43 0.80 -20.82
CA ASN A 237 27.73 -0.05 -19.66
C ASN A 237 26.82 0.25 -18.46
N ASN A 238 26.40 1.50 -18.28
CA ASN A 238 25.51 1.89 -17.19
C ASN A 238 24.16 1.17 -17.25
N PHE A 239 23.65 0.80 -18.44
CA PHE A 239 22.44 -0.01 -18.60
C PHE A 239 22.57 -1.37 -17.90
N GLY A 240 23.73 -2.02 -18.07
CA GLY A 240 24.04 -3.27 -17.39
C GLY A 240 24.12 -3.09 -15.88
N GLU A 241 24.75 -2.01 -15.41
CA GLU A 241 24.84 -1.70 -13.98
C GLU A 241 23.48 -1.36 -13.36
N GLU A 242 22.58 -0.68 -14.10
CA GLU A 242 21.20 -0.42 -13.65
C GLU A 242 20.41 -1.72 -13.50
N ILE A 243 20.53 -2.64 -14.47
CA ILE A 243 19.94 -3.98 -14.37
C ILE A 243 20.48 -4.71 -13.14
N LYS A 244 21.80 -4.66 -12.88
CA LYS A 244 22.38 -5.25 -11.65
C LYS A 244 21.76 -4.67 -10.38
N GLN A 245 21.64 -3.34 -10.30
CA GLN A 245 21.06 -2.68 -9.13
C GLN A 245 19.61 -3.11 -8.90
N TRP A 246 18.78 -2.99 -9.93
CA TRP A 246 17.34 -3.20 -9.79
C TRP A 246 16.94 -4.67 -9.65
N THR A 247 17.68 -5.60 -10.26
CA THR A 247 17.46 -7.03 -10.03
C THR A 247 17.80 -7.43 -8.59
N ASN A 248 18.86 -6.85 -8.00
CA ASN A 248 19.17 -7.06 -6.59
C ASN A 248 18.12 -6.43 -5.66
N LEU A 249 17.69 -5.19 -5.92
CA LEU A 249 16.67 -4.51 -5.12
C LEU A 249 15.32 -5.24 -5.13
N ASN A 250 14.95 -5.85 -6.25
CA ASN A 250 13.73 -6.63 -6.40
C ASN A 250 13.90 -8.12 -6.05
N GLY A 251 15.10 -8.57 -5.64
CA GLY A 251 15.36 -9.96 -5.25
C GLY A 251 15.16 -10.98 -6.38
N VAL A 252 15.41 -10.59 -7.64
CA VAL A 252 15.18 -11.43 -8.82
C VAL A 252 16.50 -11.80 -9.51
N SER A 253 16.49 -12.88 -10.29
CA SER A 253 17.66 -13.33 -11.05
C SER A 253 18.11 -12.27 -12.06
N GLN A 254 19.43 -12.17 -12.25
CA GLN A 254 20.04 -11.39 -13.33
C GLN A 254 19.99 -12.10 -14.69
N THR A 255 19.54 -13.36 -14.72
CA THR A 255 19.18 -14.04 -15.96
C THR A 255 17.75 -13.66 -16.32
N PRO A 256 17.50 -13.12 -17.53
CA PRO A 256 16.14 -12.79 -17.95
C PRO A 256 15.21 -14.00 -17.92
N ALA A 257 14.01 -13.82 -17.39
CA ALA A 257 12.92 -14.79 -17.51
C ALA A 257 12.35 -14.81 -18.95
N ALA A 258 12.48 -13.70 -19.68
CA ALA A 258 12.16 -13.62 -21.10
C ALA A 258 13.03 -12.58 -21.79
N THR A 259 13.37 -12.86 -23.05
CA THR A 259 14.01 -11.91 -23.96
C THR A 259 13.23 -11.88 -25.26
N ASP A 260 12.88 -10.70 -25.76
CA ASP A 260 12.19 -10.53 -27.04
C ASP A 260 12.62 -9.24 -27.76
N THR A 261 12.06 -9.03 -28.97
CA THR A 261 12.36 -7.91 -29.86
C THR A 261 11.05 -7.21 -30.22
N PRO A 262 10.55 -6.27 -29.38
CA PRO A 262 9.25 -5.64 -29.60
C PRO A 262 9.18 -4.74 -30.84
N SER A 263 10.33 -4.23 -31.28
CA SER A 263 10.50 -3.45 -32.50
C SER A 263 11.89 -3.73 -33.08
N SER A 264 12.07 -3.45 -34.36
CA SER A 264 13.35 -3.65 -35.04
C SER A 264 14.47 -2.87 -34.33
N GLY A 265 15.57 -3.57 -34.05
CA GLY A 265 16.72 -3.01 -33.33
C GLY A 265 16.53 -2.88 -31.81
N TRP A 266 15.41 -3.31 -31.22
CA TRP A 266 15.21 -3.31 -29.77
C TRP A 266 15.45 -4.71 -29.20
N THR A 267 16.24 -4.82 -28.15
CA THR A 267 16.31 -6.05 -27.34
C THR A 267 15.70 -5.76 -25.98
N ARG A 268 14.61 -6.44 -25.65
CA ARG A 268 13.95 -6.31 -24.36
C ARG A 268 14.16 -7.56 -23.51
N THR A 269 14.69 -7.38 -22.31
CA THR A 269 14.88 -8.41 -21.30
C THR A 269 13.97 -8.15 -20.11
N ARG A 270 13.34 -9.21 -19.59
CA ARG A 270 12.40 -9.14 -18.46
C ARG A 270 12.86 -10.08 -17.36
N TYR A 271 13.00 -9.57 -16.14
CA TYR A 271 13.56 -10.28 -14.99
C TYR A 271 12.49 -10.43 -13.90
N GLY A 272 12.43 -11.61 -13.28
CA GLY A 272 11.43 -11.91 -12.24
C GLY A 272 10.01 -12.18 -12.77
N GLY A 273 9.79 -12.10 -14.09
CA GLY A 273 8.52 -12.44 -14.74
C GLY A 273 8.58 -12.23 -16.26
N ASN A 274 7.63 -12.84 -16.98
CA ASN A 274 7.50 -12.73 -18.45
C ASN A 274 6.21 -11.97 -18.88
N GLY A 275 5.54 -11.30 -17.94
CA GLY A 275 4.37 -10.47 -18.20
C GLY A 275 4.73 -9.08 -18.77
N THR A 276 3.73 -8.21 -18.92
CA THR A 276 3.89 -6.82 -19.40
C THR A 276 4.39 -5.85 -18.32
N GLN A 277 4.45 -6.30 -17.07
CA GLN A 277 4.85 -5.52 -15.90
C GLN A 277 5.80 -6.33 -14.99
N PRO A 278 6.95 -6.82 -15.50
CA PRO A 278 7.90 -7.57 -14.68
C PRO A 278 8.52 -6.66 -13.60
N PRO A 279 9.11 -7.23 -12.53
CA PRO A 279 9.89 -6.48 -11.55
C PRO A 279 10.97 -5.59 -12.16
N VAL A 280 11.72 -6.12 -13.13
CA VAL A 280 12.71 -5.33 -13.88
C VAL A 280 12.57 -5.63 -15.37
N GLU A 281 12.60 -4.57 -16.18
CA GLU A 281 12.62 -4.65 -17.63
C GLU A 281 13.79 -3.80 -18.16
N GLY A 282 14.65 -4.38 -19.00
CA GLY A 282 15.67 -3.65 -19.72
C GLY A 282 15.34 -3.62 -21.20
N VAL A 283 15.45 -2.47 -21.85
CA VAL A 283 15.32 -2.32 -23.30
C VAL A 283 16.57 -1.63 -23.86
N SER A 284 17.37 -2.38 -24.60
CA SER A 284 18.50 -1.82 -25.35
C SER A 284 18.11 -1.53 -26.79
N VAL A 285 18.56 -0.38 -27.30
CA VAL A 285 18.21 0.10 -28.64
C VAL A 285 19.48 0.18 -29.49
N SER A 286 19.61 -0.75 -30.42
CA SER A 286 20.79 -0.94 -31.26
C SER A 286 21.07 0.30 -32.12
N GLY A 287 22.34 0.73 -32.12
CA GLY A 287 22.84 1.83 -32.94
C GLY A 287 22.40 3.24 -32.49
N GLN A 288 21.70 3.36 -31.36
CA GLN A 288 21.23 4.65 -30.85
C GLN A 288 22.18 5.25 -29.83
N GLY A 289 22.41 6.56 -29.93
CA GLY A 289 23.15 7.37 -28.97
C GLY A 289 22.28 7.93 -27.84
N HIS A 290 22.70 9.05 -27.24
CA HIS A 290 21.97 9.74 -26.16
C HIS A 290 20.74 10.52 -26.67
N SER A 291 19.76 9.81 -27.24
CA SER A 291 18.64 10.40 -28.01
C SER A 291 17.26 9.77 -27.76
N LEU A 292 17.13 8.91 -26.75
CA LEU A 292 15.85 8.30 -26.35
C LEU A 292 15.01 9.28 -25.50
N PRO A 293 13.68 9.11 -25.41
CA PRO A 293 12.85 8.13 -26.14
C PRO A 293 12.66 8.47 -27.63
N LEU A 294 12.51 7.42 -28.45
CA LEU A 294 12.03 7.49 -29.83
C LEU A 294 10.50 7.31 -29.90
N ASN A 295 9.91 7.65 -31.04
CA ASN A 295 8.47 7.48 -31.29
C ASN A 295 8.01 6.05 -30.94
N GLY A 296 6.91 5.98 -30.17
CA GLY A 296 6.30 4.72 -29.74
C GLY A 296 6.91 4.10 -28.47
N GLN A 297 8.09 4.53 -28.00
CA GLN A 297 8.70 3.98 -26.78
C GLN A 297 7.92 4.35 -25.52
N ILE A 298 7.37 5.57 -25.46
CA ILE A 298 6.57 6.02 -24.32
C ILE A 298 5.30 5.17 -24.14
N ALA A 299 4.70 4.66 -25.21
CA ALA A 299 3.56 3.75 -25.10
C ALA A 299 3.91 2.46 -24.34
N TYR A 300 5.12 1.92 -24.52
CA TYR A 300 5.60 0.77 -23.74
C TYR A 300 5.82 1.13 -22.27
N ALA A 301 6.35 2.33 -22.00
CA ALA A 301 6.51 2.82 -20.63
C ALA A 301 5.17 3.05 -19.93
N ILE A 302 4.17 3.63 -20.61
CA ILE A 302 2.80 3.77 -20.10
C ILE A 302 2.21 2.43 -19.68
N ASN A 303 2.36 1.40 -20.52
CA ASN A 303 1.89 0.05 -20.22
C ASN A 303 2.65 -0.60 -19.06
N PHE A 304 3.98 -0.45 -19.03
CA PHE A 304 4.81 -0.96 -17.94
C PHE A 304 4.45 -0.32 -16.60
N LEU A 305 4.23 1.00 -16.58
CA LEU A 305 3.84 1.74 -15.37
C LEU A 305 2.41 1.40 -14.94
N GLY A 306 1.53 0.99 -15.86
CA GLY A 306 0.11 0.75 -15.57
C GLY A 306 -0.74 2.03 -15.59
N LEU A 307 -0.31 3.00 -16.40
CA LEU A 307 -1.00 4.27 -16.59
C LEU A 307 -2.18 4.16 -17.58
N ASN A 308 -2.27 3.07 -18.34
CA ASN A 308 -3.34 2.78 -19.32
C ASN A 308 -4.61 2.13 -18.73
N SER A 309 -4.79 2.18 -17.40
CA SER A 309 -5.98 1.66 -16.71
C SER A 309 -6.69 2.77 -15.94
N THR A 310 -8.01 2.89 -16.05
CA THR A 310 -8.84 3.80 -15.22
C THR A 310 -9.27 3.14 -13.91
N THR A 311 -9.12 1.82 -13.78
CA THR A 311 -9.50 1.02 -12.63
C THR A 311 -8.26 0.75 -11.76
N PRO A 312 -8.36 0.81 -10.42
CA PRO A 312 -7.29 0.32 -9.54
C PRO A 312 -6.97 -1.12 -9.91
N SER A 313 -5.70 -1.41 -10.21
CA SER A 313 -5.25 -2.78 -10.42
C SER A 313 -5.50 -3.56 -9.13
N SER A 314 -6.42 -4.52 -9.16
CA SER A 314 -6.48 -5.56 -8.14
C SER A 314 -5.15 -6.31 -8.17
N PRO A 315 -4.49 -6.61 -7.04
CA PRO A 315 -3.27 -7.40 -7.06
C PRO A 315 -3.59 -8.76 -7.68
N SER A 316 -2.96 -9.06 -8.80
CA SER A 316 -3.04 -10.39 -9.42
C SER A 316 -2.47 -11.42 -8.43
N PRO A 317 -3.09 -12.60 -8.27
CA PRO A 317 -2.63 -13.63 -7.34
C PRO A 317 -1.30 -14.22 -7.83
N THR A 318 -0.27 -14.15 -7.01
CA THR A 318 0.96 -14.93 -7.22
C THR A 318 0.62 -16.43 -7.17
N PRO A 319 1.08 -17.26 -8.11
CA PRO A 319 0.83 -18.70 -8.07
C PRO A 319 1.58 -19.34 -6.88
N SER A 320 0.88 -20.21 -6.15
CA SER A 320 1.49 -21.09 -5.14
C SER A 320 2.62 -21.92 -5.75
N PRO A 321 3.81 -22.00 -5.12
CA PRO A 321 4.82 -22.95 -5.54
C PRO A 321 4.52 -24.33 -4.95
N THR A 322 4.35 -25.31 -5.84
CA THR A 322 4.56 -26.74 -5.60
C THR A 322 6.01 -26.98 -5.18
N PRO A 323 6.32 -27.94 -4.28
CA PRO A 323 7.68 -28.15 -3.77
C PRO A 323 8.57 -28.91 -4.78
N PRO A 324 9.83 -28.48 -4.98
CA PRO A 324 10.85 -29.40 -5.47
C PRO A 324 12.11 -29.43 -4.58
N ASN A 325 12.51 -30.67 -4.33
CA ASN A 325 13.77 -31.24 -3.88
C ASN A 325 15.02 -30.33 -3.80
N SER A 326 15.74 -30.50 -2.68
CA SER A 326 17.08 -29.99 -2.40
C SER A 326 18.13 -30.26 -3.49
N PRO A 327 19.08 -29.32 -3.63
CA PRO A 327 20.49 -29.64 -3.69
C PRO A 327 21.25 -29.07 -2.47
N SER A 328 22.31 -29.79 -2.09
CA SER A 328 23.26 -29.50 -0.97
C SER A 328 24.07 -28.21 -1.19
N PRO A 329 24.70 -27.63 -0.13
CA PRO A 329 25.09 -26.22 -0.08
C PRO A 329 26.47 -25.91 -0.66
N SER A 330 26.64 -24.69 -1.17
CA SER A 330 27.95 -24.02 -1.30
C SER A 330 27.89 -22.64 -0.62
N PRO A 331 29.00 -22.14 -0.07
CA PRO A 331 29.01 -21.38 1.18
C PRO A 331 28.52 -19.94 1.00
N SER A 332 27.50 -19.58 1.76
CA SER A 332 27.01 -18.23 1.92
C SER A 332 28.06 -17.35 2.61
N VAL A 333 28.47 -16.26 1.98
CA VAL A 333 29.09 -15.13 2.68
C VAL A 333 27.95 -14.30 3.28
N SER A 334 27.80 -14.37 4.60
CA SER A 334 26.80 -13.61 5.34
C SER A 334 27.10 -12.10 5.32
N PRO A 335 26.07 -11.23 5.28
CA PRO A 335 26.27 -9.79 5.46
C PRO A 335 26.69 -9.51 6.91
N SER A 336 27.79 -8.79 7.10
CA SER A 336 28.20 -8.33 8.43
C SER A 336 27.15 -7.35 8.96
N ALA A 337 26.54 -7.69 10.10
CA ALA A 337 25.66 -6.79 10.82
C ALA A 337 26.47 -5.55 11.28
N GLY A 338 25.99 -4.34 10.97
CA GLY A 338 26.45 -3.13 11.65
C GLY A 338 26.32 -3.27 13.18
N PRO A 339 26.96 -2.40 13.97
CA PRO A 339 26.94 -2.52 15.43
C PRO A 339 25.50 -2.56 15.97
N PRO A 340 25.23 -3.32 17.05
CA PRO A 340 23.91 -3.35 17.67
C PRO A 340 23.38 -1.95 17.94
N ALA A 341 22.09 -1.74 17.71
CA ALA A 341 21.46 -0.46 18.02
C ALA A 341 21.50 -0.21 19.53
N SER A 342 21.64 1.06 19.91
CA SER A 342 21.82 1.47 21.32
C SER A 342 20.52 1.86 22.02
N THR A 343 19.45 2.09 21.25
CA THR A 343 18.13 2.53 21.71
C THR A 343 17.01 1.61 21.22
N LEU A 344 15.88 1.58 21.92
CA LEU A 344 14.78 0.66 21.62
C LEU A 344 14.15 0.92 20.24
N GLY A 345 13.89 2.20 19.92
CA GLY A 345 13.31 2.63 18.66
C GLY A 345 14.20 2.29 17.46
N GLU A 346 15.51 2.52 17.56
CA GLU A 346 16.48 2.13 16.53
C GLU A 346 16.53 0.61 16.36
N ALA A 347 16.58 -0.14 17.47
CA ALA A 347 16.64 -1.60 17.42
C ALA A 347 15.39 -2.20 16.76
N ALA A 348 14.19 -1.71 17.10
CA ALA A 348 12.95 -2.14 16.45
C ALA A 348 12.92 -1.79 14.96
N ALA A 349 13.40 -0.59 14.60
CA ALA A 349 13.42 -0.11 13.21
C ALA A 349 14.29 -0.99 12.29
N ARG A 350 15.31 -1.69 12.82
CA ARG A 350 16.12 -2.66 12.05
C ARG A 350 15.28 -3.80 11.45
N SER A 351 14.10 -4.07 12.00
CA SER A 351 13.15 -5.07 11.49
C SER A 351 11.90 -4.44 10.85
N GLY A 352 11.91 -3.13 10.57
CA GLY A 352 10.76 -2.38 10.04
C GLY A 352 9.65 -2.10 11.06
N ARG A 353 9.92 -2.28 12.36
CA ARG A 353 8.95 -2.10 13.45
C ARG A 353 9.19 -0.80 14.22
N TYR A 354 8.20 -0.38 15.02
CA TYR A 354 8.38 0.69 16.00
C TYR A 354 8.53 0.15 17.43
N PHE A 355 9.17 0.96 18.28
CA PHE A 355 9.08 0.85 19.73
C PHE A 355 8.60 2.20 20.28
N GLY A 356 7.46 2.19 20.95
CA GLY A 356 6.73 3.39 21.36
C GLY A 356 6.50 3.50 22.86
N THR A 357 5.99 4.65 23.29
CA THR A 357 5.55 4.90 24.67
C THR A 357 4.30 5.78 24.72
N ALA A 358 3.54 5.68 25.81
CA ALA A 358 2.48 6.62 26.16
C ALA A 358 3.05 7.87 26.83
N ILE A 359 2.57 9.05 26.42
CA ILE A 359 3.00 10.32 27.01
C ILE A 359 1.87 11.24 27.45
N SER A 360 2.13 12.04 28.49
CA SER A 360 1.21 13.07 28.98
C SER A 360 1.77 14.47 28.80
N ALA A 361 0.90 15.41 28.41
CA ALA A 361 1.24 16.81 28.18
C ALA A 361 1.71 17.51 29.47
N SER A 362 1.26 17.03 30.64
CA SER A 362 1.68 17.53 31.95
C SER A 362 3.15 17.23 32.25
N LYS A 363 3.71 16.15 31.67
CA LYS A 363 5.09 15.69 31.89
C LYS A 363 6.09 16.24 30.87
N LEU A 364 5.63 16.97 29.84
CA LEU A 364 6.52 17.55 28.83
C LEU A 364 7.48 18.63 29.36
N GLY A 365 7.23 19.16 30.57
CA GLY A 365 8.16 20.06 31.27
C GLY A 365 9.25 19.34 32.07
N ASP A 366 9.14 18.03 32.27
CA ASP A 366 10.16 17.22 32.94
C ASP A 366 11.26 16.85 31.91
N SER A 367 12.46 17.38 32.14
CA SER A 367 13.61 17.18 31.24
C SER A 367 14.10 15.74 31.22
N GLN A 368 14.02 15.02 32.35
CA GLN A 368 14.43 13.62 32.41
C GLN A 368 13.43 12.75 31.65
N TYR A 369 12.14 12.98 31.86
CA TYR A 369 11.06 12.31 31.14
C TYR A 369 11.21 12.47 29.62
N THR A 370 11.33 13.71 29.15
CA THR A 370 11.47 14.02 27.72
C THR A 370 12.80 13.56 27.13
N THR A 371 13.89 13.54 27.90
CA THR A 371 15.18 12.98 27.45
C THR A 371 15.08 11.48 27.19
N ILE A 372 14.50 10.72 28.12
CA ILE A 372 14.30 9.27 27.92
C ILE A 372 13.33 9.03 26.77
N ALA A 373 12.19 9.74 26.79
CA ALA A 373 11.15 9.57 25.79
C ALA A 373 11.67 9.90 24.36
N ASN A 374 12.50 10.93 24.24
CA ASN A 374 13.08 11.33 22.97
C ASN A 374 14.10 10.32 22.44
N ARG A 375 15.01 9.87 23.31
CA ARG A 375 16.09 8.95 22.95
C ARG A 375 15.57 7.57 22.56
N GLU A 376 14.59 7.04 23.29
CA GLU A 376 14.30 5.59 23.23
C GLU A 376 13.16 5.22 22.28
N PHE A 377 12.26 6.15 21.96
CA PHE A 377 11.01 5.82 21.26
C PHE A 377 10.84 6.56 19.93
N ASN A 378 10.25 5.87 18.96
CA ASN A 378 9.92 6.40 17.62
C ASN A 378 8.41 6.34 17.30
N MET A 379 7.58 6.00 18.29
CA MET A 379 6.12 6.04 18.24
C MET A 379 5.58 6.60 19.56
N ILE A 380 4.57 7.46 19.48
CA ILE A 380 3.97 8.11 20.64
C ILE A 380 2.46 7.90 20.64
N THR A 381 1.91 7.57 21.81
CA THR A 381 0.47 7.60 22.08
C THR A 381 0.21 8.68 23.14
N ALA A 382 -0.80 9.53 22.96
CA ALA A 382 -1.25 10.42 24.04
C ALA A 382 -1.98 9.59 25.10
N GLU A 383 -1.53 9.65 26.35
CA GLU A 383 -2.06 8.82 27.45
C GLU A 383 -3.54 9.11 27.72
N ASN A 384 -3.93 10.39 27.68
CA ASN A 384 -5.31 10.82 27.89
C ASN A 384 -5.77 11.94 26.95
N GLU A 385 -4.84 12.72 26.40
CA GLU A 385 -5.14 14.01 25.81
C GLU A 385 -5.88 13.92 24.46
N MET A 386 -5.93 12.74 23.85
CA MET A 386 -6.71 12.46 22.63
C MET A 386 -8.01 11.66 22.89
N LYS A 387 -8.39 11.44 24.17
CA LYS A 387 -9.67 10.82 24.54
C LYS A 387 -10.84 11.78 24.36
N ILE A 388 -12.06 11.23 24.46
CA ILE A 388 -13.30 11.92 24.12
C ILE A 388 -13.52 13.17 24.99
N ASP A 389 -13.39 13.04 26.30
CA ASP A 389 -13.54 14.15 27.24
C ASP A 389 -12.49 15.24 27.07
N ALA A 390 -11.25 14.85 26.74
CA ALA A 390 -10.14 15.76 26.50
C ALA A 390 -10.29 16.55 25.19
N THR A 391 -10.86 15.94 24.16
CA THR A 391 -10.99 16.55 22.82
C THR A 391 -12.33 17.22 22.57
N GLU A 392 -13.41 16.80 23.25
CA GLU A 392 -14.75 17.38 23.14
C GLU A 392 -15.43 17.53 24.53
N PRO A 393 -14.91 18.41 25.41
CA PRO A 393 -15.39 18.55 26.79
C PRO A 393 -16.86 18.99 26.86
N ASN A 394 -17.34 19.74 25.87
CA ASN A 394 -18.74 20.10 25.69
C ASN A 394 -19.20 19.74 24.28
N ARG A 395 -20.45 19.29 24.12
CA ARG A 395 -20.96 18.81 22.83
C ARG A 395 -20.81 19.86 21.73
N GLY A 396 -20.14 19.49 20.64
CA GLY A 396 -19.81 20.34 19.50
C GLY A 396 -18.71 21.38 19.75
N GLN A 397 -18.05 21.36 20.90
CA GLN A 397 -16.99 22.29 21.28
C GLN A 397 -15.68 21.53 21.47
N PHE A 398 -14.93 21.40 20.37
CA PHE A 398 -13.66 20.70 20.37
C PHE A 398 -12.53 21.57 20.95
N THR A 399 -11.60 20.92 21.64
CA THR A 399 -10.31 21.51 22.03
C THR A 399 -9.19 20.52 21.77
N PHE A 400 -8.09 21.01 21.20
CA PHE A 400 -6.95 20.16 20.86
C PHE A 400 -5.66 20.63 21.54
N THR A 401 -5.73 21.58 22.48
CA THR A 401 -4.54 22.25 23.04
C THR A 401 -3.48 21.29 23.56
N ASN A 402 -3.84 20.34 24.42
CA ASN A 402 -2.86 19.40 24.98
C ASN A 402 -2.52 18.25 24.03
N ALA A 403 -3.49 17.80 23.22
CA ALA A 403 -3.26 16.81 22.18
C ALA A 403 -2.27 17.31 21.12
N ASP A 404 -2.40 18.56 20.68
CA ASP A 404 -1.50 19.22 19.73
C ASP A 404 -0.12 19.45 20.33
N ARG A 405 -0.01 19.74 21.64
CA ARG A 405 1.30 19.81 22.32
C ARG A 405 2.04 18.48 22.24
N ILE A 406 1.35 17.37 22.46
CA ILE A 406 1.91 16.01 22.34
C ILE A 406 2.27 15.70 20.88
N TYR A 407 1.34 15.92 19.94
CA TYR A 407 1.55 15.66 18.52
C TYR A 407 2.75 16.46 17.98
N ASN A 408 2.81 17.76 18.27
CA ASN A 408 3.89 18.63 17.82
C ASN A 408 5.24 18.21 18.42
N TRP A 409 5.27 17.88 19.72
CA TRP A 409 6.48 17.36 20.34
C TRP A 409 6.94 16.04 19.69
N ALA A 410 6.02 15.12 19.40
CA ALA A 410 6.34 13.86 18.74
C ALA A 410 6.94 14.09 17.34
N VAL A 411 6.29 14.88 16.49
CA VAL A 411 6.75 15.13 15.11
C VAL A 411 8.08 15.90 15.07
N GLN A 412 8.24 16.93 15.91
CA GLN A 412 9.51 17.68 16.02
C GLN A 412 10.68 16.78 16.43
N ASN A 413 10.41 15.68 17.12
CA ASN A 413 11.39 14.71 17.59
C ASN A 413 11.40 13.41 16.75
N GLY A 414 10.90 13.47 15.51
CA GLY A 414 11.00 12.38 14.53
C GLY A 414 10.15 11.15 14.85
N LYS A 415 9.07 11.31 15.62
CA LYS A 415 8.21 10.22 16.07
C LYS A 415 6.88 10.22 15.32
N ARG A 416 6.36 9.02 15.06
CA ARG A 416 4.99 8.84 14.59
C ARG A 416 4.03 8.87 15.78
N VAL A 417 2.74 9.09 15.51
CA VAL A 417 1.71 9.16 16.55
C VAL A 417 0.61 8.12 16.31
N ARG A 418 0.21 7.41 17.37
CA ARG A 418 -1.04 6.66 17.44
C ARG A 418 -2.09 7.52 18.15
N GLY A 419 -3.24 7.72 17.53
CA GLY A 419 -4.36 8.42 18.13
C GLY A 419 -5.19 7.48 19.01
N HIS A 420 -5.48 7.92 20.23
CA HIS A 420 -6.13 7.10 21.26
C HIS A 420 -7.04 7.99 22.14
N THR A 421 -8.36 7.86 22.15
CA THR A 421 -9.22 6.96 21.33
C THR A 421 -10.50 7.68 20.92
N LEU A 422 -11.09 7.26 19.80
CA LEU A 422 -12.22 7.97 19.19
C LEU A 422 -13.59 7.56 19.77
N ALA A 423 -13.80 6.30 20.12
CA ALA A 423 -15.06 5.81 20.65
C ALA A 423 -14.86 4.72 21.71
N TRP A 424 -15.25 5.02 22.94
CA TRP A 424 -15.07 4.15 24.10
C TRP A 424 -16.15 4.44 25.15
N HIS A 425 -16.39 3.45 26.02
CA HIS A 425 -17.38 3.56 27.10
C HIS A 425 -16.85 4.30 28.33
N GLN A 426 -15.53 4.35 28.52
CA GLN A 426 -14.88 5.11 29.61
C GLN A 426 -14.50 6.51 29.16
N GLN A 427 -14.28 7.39 30.15
CA GLN A 427 -13.81 8.77 29.96
C GLN A 427 -14.61 9.55 28.91
N GLN A 428 -15.92 9.27 28.85
CA GLN A 428 -16.85 10.10 28.11
C GLN A 428 -17.08 11.41 28.87
N PRO A 429 -17.22 12.56 28.18
CA PRO A 429 -17.64 13.79 28.83
C PRO A 429 -19.06 13.65 29.37
N GLY A 430 -19.41 14.38 30.43
CA GLY A 430 -20.70 14.23 31.11
C GLY A 430 -21.92 14.37 30.18
N TRP A 431 -21.81 15.21 29.14
CA TRP A 431 -22.85 15.34 28.13
C TRP A 431 -23.07 14.03 27.35
N MET A 432 -22.01 13.31 26.96
CA MET A 432 -22.11 12.08 26.19
C MET A 432 -22.61 10.91 27.05
N GLN A 433 -22.21 10.86 28.32
CA GLN A 433 -22.70 9.85 29.28
C GLN A 433 -24.23 9.89 29.43
N SER A 434 -24.83 11.09 29.33
CA SER A 434 -26.28 11.28 29.45
C SER A 434 -27.07 10.92 28.18
N LEU A 435 -26.41 10.72 27.04
CA LEU A 435 -27.07 10.41 25.78
C LEU A 435 -27.33 8.91 25.61
N SER A 436 -28.30 8.59 24.76
CA SER A 436 -28.62 7.23 24.33
C SER A 436 -29.24 7.23 22.92
N GLY A 437 -29.47 6.04 22.36
CA GLY A 437 -30.17 5.86 21.08
C GLY A 437 -29.52 6.59 19.91
N SER A 438 -30.33 7.09 18.98
CA SER A 438 -29.88 7.80 17.78
C SER A 438 -29.10 9.08 18.10
N SER A 439 -29.45 9.80 19.17
CA SER A 439 -28.75 11.02 19.59
C SER A 439 -27.30 10.73 19.99
N LEU A 440 -27.06 9.64 20.73
CA LEU A 440 -25.70 9.20 21.07
C LEU A 440 -24.98 8.69 19.81
N ARG A 441 -25.67 7.94 18.94
CA ARG A 441 -25.07 7.46 17.68
C ARG A 441 -24.56 8.61 16.82
N GLN A 442 -25.35 9.66 16.65
CA GLN A 442 -24.94 10.84 15.90
C GLN A 442 -23.78 11.56 16.59
N ALA A 443 -23.84 11.73 17.91
CA ALA A 443 -22.75 12.35 18.66
C ALA A 443 -21.42 11.60 18.52
N MET A 444 -21.43 10.26 18.51
CA MET A 444 -20.25 9.44 18.25
C MET A 444 -19.69 9.71 16.84
N ILE A 445 -20.55 9.78 15.83
CA ILE A 445 -20.15 10.08 14.44
C ILE A 445 -19.55 11.49 14.34
N ASP A 446 -20.20 12.49 14.95
CA ASP A 446 -19.74 13.87 14.96
C ASP A 446 -18.37 13.99 15.65
N HIS A 447 -18.19 13.31 16.78
CA HIS A 447 -16.93 13.26 17.51
C HIS A 447 -15.79 12.66 16.67
N ILE A 448 -16.00 11.48 16.08
CA ILE A 448 -15.03 10.82 15.20
C ILE A 448 -14.62 11.77 14.07
N ASN A 449 -15.60 12.38 13.39
CA ASN A 449 -15.32 13.31 12.30
C ASN A 449 -14.56 14.55 12.77
N GLY A 450 -14.93 15.15 13.90
CA GLY A 450 -14.28 16.35 14.42
C GLY A 450 -12.81 16.11 14.76
N VAL A 451 -12.52 15.07 15.54
CA VAL A 451 -11.15 14.73 15.94
C VAL A 451 -10.30 14.31 14.75
N MET A 452 -10.80 13.39 13.90
CA MET A 452 -10.02 12.91 12.76
C MET A 452 -9.84 13.97 11.67
N SER A 453 -10.78 14.90 11.50
CA SER A 453 -10.60 16.02 10.55
C SER A 453 -9.46 16.96 10.98
N HIS A 454 -9.32 17.22 12.29
CA HIS A 454 -8.22 18.04 12.82
C HIS A 454 -6.83 17.39 12.60
N TYR A 455 -6.79 16.06 12.73
CA TYR A 455 -5.57 15.26 12.61
C TYR A 455 -5.39 14.55 11.26
N LYS A 456 -6.18 14.90 10.25
CA LYS A 456 -6.21 14.21 8.95
C LYS A 456 -4.83 14.15 8.30
N GLY A 457 -4.40 12.95 7.89
CA GLY A 457 -3.12 12.68 7.23
C GLY A 457 -1.89 12.78 8.14
N LYS A 458 -2.08 12.99 9.45
CA LYS A 458 -0.99 13.21 10.42
C LYS A 458 -0.73 12.02 11.34
N ILE A 459 -1.71 11.13 11.49
CA ILE A 459 -1.72 10.04 12.47
C ILE A 459 -1.43 8.71 11.78
N TYR A 460 -0.51 7.93 12.36
CA TYR A 460 -0.13 6.63 11.81
C TYR A 460 -1.27 5.60 11.94
N ALA A 461 -1.87 5.53 13.13
CA ALA A 461 -2.96 4.61 13.44
C ALA A 461 -3.91 5.22 14.46
N TRP A 462 -5.20 4.95 14.35
CA TRP A 462 -6.23 5.32 15.33
C TRP A 462 -6.78 4.08 16.00
N ASP A 463 -6.82 4.09 17.34
CA ASP A 463 -7.70 3.20 18.09
C ASP A 463 -9.13 3.76 17.96
N VAL A 464 -9.84 3.30 16.93
CA VAL A 464 -11.17 3.82 16.57
C VAL A 464 -12.19 3.43 17.62
N VAL A 465 -12.16 2.18 18.04
CA VAL A 465 -12.99 1.65 19.12
C VAL A 465 -12.10 0.97 20.14
N ASN A 466 -12.30 1.30 21.41
CA ASN A 466 -11.58 0.70 22.53
C ASN A 466 -12.55 -0.12 23.42
N GLU A 467 -12.12 -1.31 23.87
CA GLU A 467 -12.73 -2.12 24.94
C GLU A 467 -14.24 -2.38 24.85
N ALA A 468 -14.70 -2.80 23.67
CA ALA A 468 -16.12 -3.03 23.41
C ALA A 468 -16.61 -4.41 23.88
N PHE A 469 -15.73 -5.30 24.34
CA PHE A 469 -16.09 -6.65 24.76
C PHE A 469 -16.08 -6.82 26.28
N ASP A 470 -16.99 -7.66 26.75
CA ASP A 470 -17.13 -8.06 28.14
C ASP A 470 -16.04 -9.05 28.55
N ASP A 471 -15.65 -9.02 29.81
CA ASP A 471 -14.53 -9.81 30.33
C ASP A 471 -14.89 -11.28 30.61
N SER A 472 -16.17 -11.64 30.64
CA SER A 472 -16.64 -12.95 31.14
C SER A 472 -17.05 -13.95 30.05
N ASN A 473 -17.64 -13.49 28.94
CA ASN A 473 -18.40 -14.38 28.05
C ASN A 473 -18.12 -14.22 26.54
N GLY A 474 -17.19 -13.33 26.16
CA GLY A 474 -16.90 -13.06 24.74
C GLY A 474 -17.97 -12.27 24.00
N GLY A 475 -19.01 -11.80 24.70
CA GLY A 475 -20.03 -10.90 24.21
C GLY A 475 -19.60 -9.43 24.29
N ARG A 476 -20.48 -8.56 23.82
CA ARG A 476 -20.28 -7.11 23.91
C ARG A 476 -20.49 -6.62 25.33
N ARG A 477 -19.67 -5.66 25.75
CA ARG A 477 -19.83 -4.95 27.02
C ARG A 477 -21.09 -4.11 26.98
N ASP A 478 -21.90 -4.19 28.03
CA ASP A 478 -23.05 -3.31 28.18
C ASP A 478 -22.58 -1.86 28.45
N SER A 479 -22.95 -0.96 27.54
CA SER A 479 -22.58 0.45 27.57
C SER A 479 -23.64 1.29 26.85
N ASN A 480 -23.68 2.59 27.10
CA ASN A 480 -24.58 3.48 26.35
C ASN A 480 -24.37 3.38 24.83
N LEU A 481 -23.12 3.26 24.36
CA LEU A 481 -22.76 3.04 22.96
C LEU A 481 -23.32 1.71 22.43
N GLN A 482 -23.11 0.60 23.14
CA GLN A 482 -23.64 -0.72 22.74
C GLN A 482 -25.17 -0.72 22.67
N ARG A 483 -25.85 -0.02 23.59
CA ARG A 483 -27.31 0.13 23.60
C ARG A 483 -27.86 0.96 22.44
N THR A 484 -27.02 1.66 21.67
CA THR A 484 -27.45 2.32 20.41
C THR A 484 -27.72 1.32 19.28
N GLY A 485 -27.22 0.09 19.39
CA GLY A 485 -27.30 -0.96 18.38
C GLY A 485 -25.95 -1.68 18.22
N ASN A 486 -25.98 -2.99 17.97
CA ASN A 486 -24.77 -3.81 17.90
C ASN A 486 -23.80 -3.41 16.77
N ASP A 487 -24.30 -2.70 15.77
CA ASP A 487 -23.60 -2.16 14.61
C ASP A 487 -22.75 -0.91 14.92
N TRP A 488 -22.83 -0.34 16.12
CA TRP A 488 -22.13 0.92 16.46
C TRP A 488 -20.62 0.88 16.17
N ILE A 489 -19.97 -0.27 16.39
CA ILE A 489 -18.55 -0.47 16.10
C ILE A 489 -18.30 -0.35 14.59
N GLU A 490 -19.09 -1.03 13.76
CA GLU A 490 -18.94 -0.95 12.30
C GLU A 490 -19.17 0.48 11.80
N VAL A 491 -20.18 1.17 12.34
CA VAL A 491 -20.46 2.57 12.01
C VAL A 491 -19.27 3.46 12.37
N ALA A 492 -18.62 3.25 13.51
CA ALA A 492 -17.42 3.97 13.90
C ALA A 492 -16.27 3.77 12.90
N PHE A 493 -15.98 2.52 12.49
CA PHE A 493 -14.95 2.23 11.49
C PHE A 493 -15.25 2.84 10.11
N ARG A 494 -16.49 2.73 9.63
CA ARG A 494 -16.89 3.33 8.34
C ARG A 494 -16.79 4.86 8.37
N THR A 495 -17.17 5.48 9.49
CA THR A 495 -17.04 6.92 9.70
C THR A 495 -15.57 7.34 9.71
N ALA A 496 -14.74 6.63 10.48
CA ALA A 496 -13.32 6.92 10.58
C ALA A 496 -12.60 6.81 9.22
N ARG A 497 -12.92 5.78 8.42
CA ARG A 497 -12.36 5.63 7.07
C ARG A 497 -12.74 6.77 6.14
N ALA A 498 -13.96 7.28 6.25
CA ALA A 498 -14.41 8.42 5.44
C ALA A 498 -13.71 9.72 5.86
N ALA A 499 -13.48 9.91 7.17
CA ALA A 499 -12.80 11.09 7.70
C ALA A 499 -11.32 11.14 7.27
N ASP A 500 -10.59 10.04 7.46
CA ASP A 500 -9.20 9.91 7.07
C ASP A 500 -8.90 8.53 6.45
N PRO A 501 -8.76 8.44 5.11
CA PRO A 501 -8.46 7.18 4.44
C PRO A 501 -7.01 6.73 4.60
N ASP A 502 -6.09 7.60 5.01
CA ASP A 502 -4.65 7.31 5.06
C ASP A 502 -4.20 6.71 6.41
N ALA A 503 -4.98 6.93 7.48
CA ALA A 503 -4.70 6.36 8.79
C ALA A 503 -5.06 4.87 8.85
N LYS A 504 -4.26 4.07 9.58
CA LYS A 504 -4.64 2.71 9.94
C LYS A 504 -5.74 2.73 11.00
N LEU A 505 -6.80 1.97 10.81
CA LEU A 505 -7.94 1.90 11.73
C LEU A 505 -7.89 0.62 12.56
N CYS A 506 -7.66 0.78 13.87
CA CYS A 506 -7.50 -0.32 14.81
C CYS A 506 -8.70 -0.49 15.74
N TYR A 507 -9.03 -1.74 16.05
CA TYR A 507 -9.80 -2.09 17.25
C TYR A 507 -8.81 -2.40 18.38
N ASN A 508 -8.97 -1.81 19.57
CA ASN A 508 -8.04 -1.98 20.70
C ASN A 508 -8.76 -2.53 21.94
N ASP A 509 -8.15 -3.49 22.67
CA ASP A 509 -8.75 -4.07 23.88
C ASP A 509 -7.73 -4.81 24.76
N TYR A 510 -8.02 -4.93 26.06
CA TYR A 510 -7.27 -5.76 27.00
C TYR A 510 -7.90 -7.15 27.17
N ASN A 511 -7.16 -8.07 27.78
CA ASN A 511 -7.58 -9.45 27.99
C ASN A 511 -8.02 -10.14 26.68
N THR A 512 -7.40 -9.75 25.58
CA THR A 512 -7.51 -10.40 24.27
C THR A 512 -6.23 -11.14 23.91
N ASP A 513 -5.30 -11.24 24.86
CA ASP A 513 -3.95 -11.73 24.69
C ASP A 513 -3.90 -13.27 24.66
N ASN A 514 -4.72 -13.93 25.47
CA ASN A 514 -4.74 -15.39 25.57
C ASN A 514 -5.73 -16.00 24.58
N TRP A 515 -5.25 -16.86 23.68
CA TRP A 515 -6.06 -17.45 22.62
C TRP A 515 -7.29 -18.21 23.13
N THR A 516 -7.21 -18.81 24.33
CA THR A 516 -8.30 -19.65 24.86
C THR A 516 -9.40 -18.85 25.55
N TRP A 517 -9.25 -17.53 25.72
CA TRP A 517 -10.23 -16.72 26.42
C TRP A 517 -11.42 -16.37 25.55
N ALA A 518 -12.62 -16.38 26.15
CA ALA A 518 -13.86 -16.07 25.45
C ALA A 518 -13.84 -14.67 24.84
N LYS A 519 -13.26 -13.68 25.53
CA LYS A 519 -13.08 -12.31 25.02
C LYS A 519 -12.24 -12.27 23.74
N THR A 520 -11.10 -12.95 23.71
CA THR A 520 -10.25 -13.11 22.52
C THR A 520 -11.02 -13.69 21.34
N GLN A 521 -11.80 -14.74 21.59
CA GLN A 521 -12.63 -15.38 20.55
C GLN A 521 -13.76 -14.47 20.05
N GLY A 522 -14.39 -13.71 20.93
CA GLY A 522 -15.40 -12.71 20.58
C GLY A 522 -14.85 -11.64 19.64
N VAL A 523 -13.69 -11.06 19.99
CA VAL A 523 -13.01 -10.06 19.16
C VAL A 523 -12.55 -10.67 17.84
N TYR A 524 -11.98 -11.87 17.84
CA TYR A 524 -11.56 -12.58 16.62
C TYR A 524 -12.73 -12.78 15.66
N ASN A 525 -13.88 -13.22 16.17
CA ASN A 525 -15.08 -13.44 15.36
C ASN A 525 -15.62 -12.14 14.77
N MET A 526 -15.60 -11.04 15.52
CA MET A 526 -15.98 -9.72 14.99
C MET A 526 -15.05 -9.27 13.87
N VAL A 527 -13.74 -9.38 14.04
CA VAL A 527 -12.77 -8.98 13.02
C VAL A 527 -12.92 -9.85 11.77
N LYS A 528 -13.10 -11.16 11.94
CA LYS A 528 -13.37 -12.10 10.84
C LYS A 528 -14.62 -11.70 10.05
N ASP A 529 -15.74 -11.41 10.73
CA ASP A 529 -16.97 -10.92 10.11
C ASP A 529 -16.74 -9.58 9.36
N PHE A 530 -16.04 -8.64 9.98
CA PHE A 530 -15.73 -7.35 9.38
C PHE A 530 -14.92 -7.48 8.10
N LYS A 531 -13.91 -8.36 8.07
CA LYS A 531 -13.14 -8.64 6.86
C LYS A 531 -13.98 -9.31 5.77
N GLN A 532 -14.89 -10.22 6.15
CA GLN A 532 -15.80 -10.87 5.20
C GLN A 532 -16.79 -9.90 4.55
N ARG A 533 -17.28 -8.90 5.30
CA ARG A 533 -18.27 -7.92 4.81
C ARG A 533 -17.66 -6.60 4.29
N GLY A 534 -16.33 -6.48 4.27
CA GLY A 534 -15.64 -5.27 3.80
C GLY A 534 -15.81 -4.06 4.72
N VAL A 535 -15.92 -4.27 6.04
CA VAL A 535 -15.81 -3.20 7.04
C VAL A 535 -14.34 -2.74 7.10
N PRO A 536 -14.06 -1.43 7.07
CA PRO A 536 -12.69 -0.92 6.92
C PRO A 536 -11.90 -0.98 8.24
N ILE A 537 -11.45 -2.18 8.61
CA ILE A 537 -10.53 -2.43 9.72
C ILE A 537 -9.18 -2.90 9.19
N ASP A 538 -8.11 -2.24 9.66
CA ASP A 538 -6.74 -2.51 9.22
C ASP A 538 -5.91 -3.22 10.28
N CYS A 539 -6.22 -3.02 11.56
CA CYS A 539 -5.41 -3.53 12.66
C CYS A 539 -6.21 -3.95 13.90
N VAL A 540 -5.58 -4.78 14.71
CA VAL A 540 -6.01 -5.07 16.09
C VAL A 540 -4.88 -4.71 17.05
N GLY A 541 -5.21 -3.86 18.01
CA GLY A 541 -4.37 -3.46 19.13
C GLY A 541 -4.60 -4.39 20.33
N PHE A 542 -3.53 -4.94 20.87
CA PHE A 542 -3.52 -5.73 22.09
C PHE A 542 -2.89 -4.88 23.19
N GLN A 543 -3.69 -4.49 24.18
CA GLN A 543 -3.20 -3.64 25.26
C GLN A 543 -2.05 -4.32 26.02
N SER A 544 -2.20 -5.61 26.32
CA SER A 544 -1.13 -6.42 26.91
C SER A 544 -0.65 -5.93 28.29
N HIS A 545 -1.62 -5.57 29.12
CA HIS A 545 -1.44 -5.29 30.55
C HIS A 545 -1.32 -6.60 31.35
N PHE A 546 -0.10 -7.14 31.47
CA PHE A 546 0.12 -8.43 32.11
C PHE A 546 0.36 -8.30 33.62
N ASN A 547 -0.38 -9.08 34.40
CA ASN A 547 -0.20 -9.19 35.85
C ASN A 547 -0.60 -10.59 36.34
N SER A 548 -0.54 -10.83 37.66
CA SER A 548 -0.92 -12.13 38.24
C SER A 548 -2.38 -12.55 37.95
N GLY A 549 -3.31 -11.62 37.76
CA GLY A 549 -4.70 -11.91 37.40
C GLY A 549 -4.94 -12.11 35.90
N SER A 550 -4.12 -11.50 35.07
CA SER A 550 -4.12 -11.63 33.60
C SER A 550 -2.69 -11.87 33.11
N PRO A 551 -2.14 -13.09 33.30
CA PRO A 551 -0.73 -13.34 33.03
C PRO A 551 -0.46 -13.48 31.54
N TYR A 552 0.75 -13.11 31.12
CA TYR A 552 1.29 -13.51 29.83
C TYR A 552 1.22 -15.04 29.68
N ASN A 553 0.85 -15.52 28.49
CA ASN A 553 0.81 -16.93 28.15
C ASN A 553 1.59 -17.19 26.86
N SER A 554 2.21 -18.36 26.73
CA SER A 554 2.96 -18.74 25.53
C SER A 554 2.08 -18.81 24.26
N ASN A 555 0.76 -18.93 24.40
CA ASN A 555 -0.17 -18.85 23.28
C ASN A 555 -0.44 -17.42 22.78
N TYR A 556 0.17 -16.40 23.38
CA TYR A 556 0.05 -15.01 22.93
C TYR A 556 0.49 -14.84 21.47
N ARG A 557 1.58 -15.48 21.06
CA ARG A 557 1.99 -15.55 19.64
C ARG A 557 0.93 -16.15 18.73
N THR A 558 0.23 -17.19 19.20
CA THR A 558 -0.87 -17.82 18.45
C THR A 558 -2.02 -16.85 18.26
N THR A 559 -2.35 -16.06 19.28
CA THR A 559 -3.33 -14.98 19.16
C THR A 559 -2.91 -13.98 18.08
N LEU A 560 -1.71 -13.40 18.19
CA LEU A 560 -1.20 -12.40 17.25
C LEU A 560 -1.20 -12.94 15.80
N SER A 561 -0.73 -14.17 15.59
CA SER A 561 -0.66 -14.79 14.26
C SER A 561 -2.05 -15.13 13.70
N SER A 562 -3.00 -15.51 14.56
CA SER A 562 -4.38 -15.81 14.14
C SER A 562 -5.11 -14.56 13.65
N PHE A 563 -4.98 -13.42 14.34
CA PHE A 563 -5.51 -12.15 13.84
C PHE A 563 -4.79 -11.70 12.56
N ALA A 564 -3.47 -11.82 12.50
CA ALA A 564 -2.70 -11.52 11.29
C ALA A 564 -3.18 -12.33 10.07
N ALA A 565 -3.59 -13.60 10.27
CA ALA A 565 -4.10 -14.46 9.21
C ALA A 565 -5.46 -14.00 8.64
N LEU A 566 -6.21 -13.15 9.34
CA LEU A 566 -7.42 -12.50 8.82
C LEU A 566 -7.11 -11.33 7.85
N GLY A 567 -5.83 -11.02 7.62
CA GLY A 567 -5.42 -9.92 6.74
C GLY A 567 -5.53 -8.53 7.39
N VAL A 568 -5.44 -8.48 8.72
CA VAL A 568 -5.22 -7.25 9.50
C VAL A 568 -3.82 -7.25 10.07
N ASP A 569 -3.26 -6.08 10.34
CA ASP A 569 -2.03 -5.96 11.11
C ASP A 569 -2.31 -6.13 12.61
N VAL A 570 -1.27 -6.46 13.38
CA VAL A 570 -1.36 -6.52 14.85
C VAL A 570 -0.38 -5.54 15.48
N GLN A 571 -0.77 -4.94 16.60
CA GLN A 571 0.03 -3.96 17.33
C GLN A 571 -0.08 -4.23 18.83
N ILE A 572 1.05 -4.22 19.54
CA ILE A 572 1.05 -4.26 21.00
C ILE A 572 1.02 -2.81 21.47
N THR A 573 -0.04 -2.38 22.15
CA THR A 573 -0.41 -0.96 22.25
C THR A 573 -0.16 -0.34 23.62
N GLU A 574 -0.24 -1.11 24.69
CA GLU A 574 -0.22 -0.59 26.07
C GLU A 574 0.61 -1.47 27.03
N LEU A 575 1.70 -2.05 26.51
CA LEU A 575 2.45 -3.07 27.22
C LEU A 575 2.97 -2.57 28.58
N ASP A 576 2.56 -3.27 29.63
CA ASP A 576 3.16 -3.19 30.95
C ASP A 576 3.08 -4.57 31.61
N ILE A 577 4.10 -4.94 32.38
CA ILE A 577 4.20 -6.28 33.01
C ILE A 577 4.49 -6.08 34.48
N GLN A 578 3.57 -6.50 35.37
CA GLN A 578 3.76 -6.44 36.83
C GLN A 578 5.12 -7.05 37.23
N GLY A 579 5.91 -6.27 37.97
CA GLY A 579 7.28 -6.60 38.41
C GLY A 579 8.35 -6.53 37.32
N ALA A 580 7.99 -6.17 36.08
CA ALA A 580 8.86 -6.05 34.91
C ALA A 580 9.82 -7.24 34.73
N SER A 581 9.28 -8.47 34.74
CA SER A 581 10.05 -9.68 34.45
C SER A 581 10.78 -9.54 33.10
N ALA A 582 12.11 -9.57 33.15
CA ALA A 582 12.95 -9.41 31.97
C ALA A 582 12.71 -10.51 30.93
N GLN A 583 12.47 -11.74 31.39
CA GLN A 583 12.11 -12.87 30.52
C GLN A 583 10.76 -12.66 29.85
N THR A 584 9.76 -12.17 30.59
CA THR A 584 8.40 -11.97 30.04
C THR A 584 8.42 -10.86 29.00
N TYR A 585 9.13 -9.75 29.26
CA TYR A 585 9.33 -8.69 28.27
C TYR A 585 10.01 -9.21 27.00
N ALA A 586 11.09 -10.00 27.13
CA ALA A 586 11.76 -10.61 25.98
C ALA A 586 10.82 -11.55 25.19
N ASN A 587 10.00 -12.34 25.88
CA ASN A 587 9.04 -13.24 25.23
C ASN A 587 8.01 -12.47 24.39
N VAL A 588 7.41 -11.42 24.95
CA VAL A 588 6.43 -10.57 24.22
C VAL A 588 7.07 -9.92 22.99
N VAL A 589 8.31 -9.43 23.13
CA VAL A 589 9.07 -8.86 22.01
C VAL A 589 9.31 -9.91 20.91
N ASN A 590 9.76 -11.11 21.29
CA ASN A 590 9.99 -12.21 20.36
C ASN A 590 8.69 -12.68 19.68
N ASP A 591 7.55 -12.61 20.36
CA ASP A 591 6.25 -12.93 19.77
C ASP A 591 5.86 -11.93 18.67
N CYS A 592 6.05 -10.63 18.91
CA CYS A 592 5.86 -9.63 17.86
C CYS A 592 6.85 -9.82 16.70
N LEU A 593 8.13 -10.08 16.99
CA LEU A 593 9.15 -10.31 15.96
C LEU A 593 8.84 -11.54 15.09
N ALA A 594 8.24 -12.58 15.67
CA ALA A 594 7.84 -13.80 14.99
C ALA A 594 6.59 -13.64 14.09
N VAL A 595 5.82 -12.56 14.25
CA VAL A 595 4.63 -12.28 13.43
C VAL A 595 4.94 -11.16 12.43
N PRO A 596 5.02 -11.44 11.11
CA PRO A 596 5.40 -10.45 10.11
C PRO A 596 4.50 -9.21 10.06
N ARG A 597 3.22 -9.38 10.39
CA ARG A 597 2.22 -8.30 10.46
C ARG A 597 2.17 -7.60 11.83
N CYS A 598 3.04 -7.96 12.78
CA CYS A 598 3.19 -7.17 14.00
C CYS A 598 4.00 -5.92 13.72
N ASN A 599 3.36 -4.74 13.68
CA ASN A 599 4.02 -3.51 13.26
C ASN A 599 4.89 -2.86 14.35
N GLY A 600 4.68 -3.19 15.62
CA GLY A 600 5.45 -2.61 16.71
C GLY A 600 4.82 -2.79 18.08
N ILE A 601 5.54 -2.27 19.07
CA ILE A 601 5.24 -2.39 20.50
C ILE A 601 5.26 -1.01 21.12
N THR A 602 4.26 -0.68 21.92
CA THR A 602 4.21 0.53 22.75
C THR A 602 4.11 0.11 24.22
N VAL A 603 4.99 0.64 25.08
CA VAL A 603 4.89 0.47 26.54
C VAL A 603 4.07 1.60 27.16
N TRP A 604 3.25 1.31 28.18
CA TRP A 604 2.29 2.28 28.72
C TRP A 604 2.87 3.21 29.79
N GLY A 605 3.89 3.97 29.37
CA GLY A 605 4.58 4.98 30.16
C GLY A 605 6.09 4.95 29.97
N VAL A 606 6.79 5.94 30.54
CA VAL A 606 8.25 6.08 30.41
C VAL A 606 8.98 5.45 31.61
N ARG A 607 8.78 5.98 32.82
CA ARG A 607 9.32 5.45 34.08
C ARG A 607 8.24 4.78 34.90
N ASP A 608 8.60 3.88 35.81
CA ASP A 608 7.65 3.28 36.77
C ASP A 608 6.82 4.34 37.54
N SER A 609 7.42 5.49 37.85
CA SER A 609 6.74 6.63 38.49
C SER A 609 5.71 7.34 37.61
N ASP A 610 5.80 7.16 36.28
CA ASP A 610 4.85 7.71 35.31
C ASP A 610 3.70 6.75 34.99
N SER A 611 3.79 5.48 35.42
CA SER A 611 2.77 4.46 35.14
C SER A 611 1.48 4.71 35.92
N TRP A 612 0.34 4.46 35.26
CA TRP A 612 -0.97 4.37 35.90
C TRP A 612 -1.08 3.25 36.95
N ARG A 613 -0.13 2.29 36.95
CA ARG A 613 0.01 1.18 37.89
C ARG A 613 1.38 1.18 38.55
N SER A 614 1.83 2.33 39.01
CA SER A 614 3.18 2.52 39.56
C SER A 614 3.55 1.53 40.68
N GLY A 615 2.58 1.10 41.50
CA GLY A 615 2.78 0.08 42.54
C GLY A 615 3.23 -1.29 42.01
N ASP A 616 2.97 -1.58 40.72
CA ASP A 616 3.40 -2.82 40.07
C ASP A 616 4.83 -2.73 39.50
N THR A 617 5.44 -1.54 39.49
CA THR A 617 6.74 -1.26 38.83
C THR A 617 6.87 -1.90 37.43
N PRO A 618 5.94 -1.63 36.49
CA PRO A 618 5.76 -2.53 35.37
C PRO A 618 6.51 -2.14 34.08
N LEU A 619 7.25 -1.02 34.10
CA LEU A 619 7.88 -0.43 32.91
C LEU A 619 9.38 -0.73 32.81
N LEU A 620 10.04 -0.16 31.79
CA LEU A 620 11.45 -0.45 31.44
C LEU A 620 12.47 0.44 32.18
N PHE A 621 12.01 1.55 32.77
CA PHE A 621 12.84 2.47 33.54
C PHE A 621 12.32 2.59 34.97
N ASP A 622 13.22 2.65 35.94
CA ASP A 622 12.83 2.92 37.33
C ASP A 622 12.38 4.38 37.51
N GLY A 623 11.89 4.73 38.70
CA GLY A 623 11.42 6.08 39.00
C GLY A 623 12.49 7.18 38.88
N ASN A 624 13.78 6.81 38.93
CA ASN A 624 14.91 7.72 38.76
C ASN A 624 15.42 7.78 37.31
N GLY A 625 14.76 7.08 36.37
CA GLY A 625 15.12 7.05 34.96
C GLY A 625 16.25 6.07 34.60
N ASN A 626 16.67 5.18 35.51
CA ASN A 626 17.66 4.15 35.19
C ASN A 626 17.01 3.00 34.42
N LYS A 627 17.76 2.41 33.49
CA LYS A 627 17.37 1.22 32.72
C LYS A 627 17.25 0.01 33.66
N LYS A 628 16.09 -0.66 33.66
CA LYS A 628 15.88 -1.91 34.41
C LYS A 628 16.41 -3.11 33.64
N ALA A 629 16.52 -4.28 34.28
CA ALA A 629 16.92 -5.52 33.61
C ALA A 629 16.02 -5.84 32.38
N ALA A 630 14.72 -5.55 32.48
CA ALA A 630 13.79 -5.70 31.37
C ALA A 630 14.16 -4.84 30.15
N TYR A 631 14.66 -3.62 30.34
CA TYR A 631 15.13 -2.78 29.23
C TYR A 631 16.19 -3.51 28.42
N THR A 632 17.20 -4.08 29.09
CA THR A 632 18.31 -4.77 28.43
C THR A 632 17.81 -5.98 27.67
N SER A 633 16.94 -6.80 28.26
CA SER A 633 16.37 -7.96 27.58
C SER A 633 15.50 -7.61 26.36
N VAL A 634 14.75 -6.50 26.41
CA VAL A 634 14.03 -5.98 25.23
C VAL A 634 15.01 -5.56 24.14
N LEU A 635 16.03 -4.77 24.49
CA LEU A 635 17.03 -4.29 23.52
C LEU A 635 17.79 -5.45 22.87
N ASP A 636 18.18 -6.46 23.66
CA ASP A 636 18.85 -7.67 23.18
C ASP A 636 17.95 -8.47 22.23
N ALA A 637 16.68 -8.69 22.58
CA ALA A 637 15.73 -9.40 21.73
C ALA A 637 15.52 -8.69 20.38
N LEU A 638 15.35 -7.35 20.40
CA LEU A 638 15.23 -6.55 19.18
C LEU A 638 16.49 -6.62 18.31
N ASN A 639 17.68 -6.57 18.92
CA ASN A 639 18.95 -6.65 18.19
C ASN A 639 19.25 -8.07 17.67
N ALA A 640 18.79 -9.12 18.35
CA ALA A 640 18.98 -10.51 17.96
C ALA A 640 18.11 -10.94 16.77
N ALA A 641 17.03 -10.22 16.49
CA ALA A 641 16.18 -10.46 15.31
C ALA A 641 16.84 -10.09 13.97
N VAL A 642 18.03 -9.46 14.02
CA VAL A 642 18.88 -9.25 12.86
C VAL A 642 19.90 -10.39 12.82
N PRO A 643 20.13 -11.06 11.67
CA PRO A 643 21.06 -12.18 11.61
C PRO A 643 22.43 -11.79 12.18
N SER A 644 22.77 -12.31 13.36
CA SER A 644 24.09 -12.10 13.95
C SER A 644 25.06 -13.09 13.31
N THR A 645 26.10 -12.54 12.68
CA THR A 645 27.24 -13.32 12.19
C THR A 645 28.33 -13.34 13.26
N SER A 646 28.22 -14.18 14.30
CA SER A 646 29.40 -14.57 15.08
C SER A 646 29.18 -15.84 15.91
N PRO A 647 30.06 -16.86 15.80
CA PRO A 647 30.04 -18.03 16.67
C PRO A 647 30.85 -17.76 17.96
N SER A 648 30.29 -18.13 19.13
CA SER A 648 31.04 -18.23 20.38
C SER A 648 31.49 -19.69 20.59
N PRO A 649 32.70 -19.97 21.09
CA PRO A 649 33.25 -21.32 21.14
C PRO A 649 32.79 -22.07 22.40
N THR A 650 32.28 -23.29 22.21
CA THR A 650 32.09 -24.26 23.30
C THR A 650 33.15 -25.36 23.15
N PRO A 651 33.86 -25.77 24.22
CA PRO A 651 35.06 -26.62 24.16
C PRO A 651 34.79 -28.09 23.79
N PRO A 652 35.83 -28.85 23.36
CA PRO A 652 35.64 -30.17 22.76
C PRO A 652 35.42 -31.25 23.82
N VAL A 653 34.45 -32.12 23.59
CA VAL A 653 34.34 -33.41 24.28
C VAL A 653 34.69 -34.52 23.29
N SER A 654 35.73 -35.29 23.63
CA SER A 654 36.23 -36.44 22.89
C SER A 654 35.20 -37.56 22.71
N PRO A 655 35.26 -38.34 21.63
CA PRO A 655 34.40 -39.51 21.42
C PRO A 655 35.05 -40.78 22.01
N SER A 656 34.23 -41.71 22.52
CA SER A 656 34.64 -43.09 22.80
C SER A 656 33.54 -44.09 22.43
N ALA A 657 33.92 -45.01 21.51
CA ALA A 657 33.55 -46.43 21.30
C ALA A 657 32.06 -46.84 21.28
N THR A 658 31.46 -47.15 20.10
CA THR A 658 31.35 -48.47 19.37
C THR A 658 30.43 -49.52 20.02
N PRO A 659 29.94 -50.59 19.32
CA PRO A 659 29.96 -50.97 17.89
C PRO A 659 28.58 -51.42 17.31
N SER A 660 28.37 -51.36 15.99
CA SER A 660 28.31 -52.45 14.98
C SER A 660 27.06 -53.36 15.01
N ASP A 661 26.26 -53.36 13.93
CA ASP A 661 26.28 -54.43 12.93
C ASP A 661 25.37 -54.11 11.72
N SER A 662 25.81 -54.60 10.56
CA SER A 662 25.21 -54.57 9.22
C SER A 662 25.52 -55.95 8.58
N PRO A 663 25.15 -56.31 7.34
CA PRO A 663 23.90 -56.25 6.57
C PRO A 663 23.60 -57.60 5.84
N SER A 664 22.56 -57.65 5.00
CA SER A 664 22.45 -58.51 3.78
C SER A 664 21.13 -58.23 3.05
N ALA A 665 20.95 -58.32 1.72
CA ALA A 665 21.81 -58.38 0.53
C ALA A 665 20.88 -58.15 -0.70
N THR A 666 21.34 -57.33 -1.66
CA THR A 666 21.26 -57.36 -3.16
C THR A 666 20.46 -58.44 -3.94
N PRO A 667 20.31 -58.38 -5.31
CA PRO A 667 20.14 -57.28 -6.30
C PRO A 667 19.26 -57.66 -7.56
N SER A 668 19.39 -56.88 -8.67
CA SER A 668 19.14 -57.17 -10.12
C SER A 668 17.73 -56.92 -10.70
N ASP A 669 17.47 -56.43 -11.92
CA ASP A 669 18.22 -55.97 -13.12
C ASP A 669 17.23 -55.16 -14.03
N SER A 670 17.60 -53.98 -14.59
CA SER A 670 17.82 -53.65 -16.04
C SER A 670 16.58 -53.62 -17.00
N PRO A 671 16.63 -53.13 -18.27
CA PRO A 671 16.55 -51.71 -18.73
C PRO A 671 15.42 -51.38 -19.79
N SER A 672 15.36 -50.10 -20.21
CA SER A 672 14.54 -49.41 -21.29
C SER A 672 14.54 -50.08 -22.69
N PRO A 673 13.67 -49.77 -23.72
CA PRO A 673 13.41 -48.41 -24.31
C PRO A 673 12.09 -48.09 -25.14
N THR A 674 11.78 -46.77 -25.29
CA THR A 674 11.26 -45.97 -26.47
C THR A 674 9.94 -46.32 -27.27
N PRO A 675 9.52 -45.59 -28.36
CA PRO A 675 8.37 -44.64 -28.38
C PRO A 675 7.33 -44.84 -29.55
N SER A 676 6.22 -44.08 -29.64
CA SER A 676 5.46 -43.85 -30.91
C SER A 676 4.32 -42.80 -30.86
N ASP A 677 4.45 -41.78 -31.71
CA ASP A 677 3.52 -41.17 -32.71
C ASP A 677 2.00 -40.93 -32.49
N SER A 678 1.62 -39.63 -32.59
CA SER A 678 0.63 -38.91 -33.46
C SER A 678 -0.76 -39.54 -33.83
N PRO A 679 -1.82 -38.78 -34.26
CA PRO A 679 -1.84 -37.42 -34.81
C PRO A 679 -3.03 -36.48 -34.42
N SER A 680 -2.98 -35.26 -34.98
CA SER A 680 -3.99 -34.18 -35.02
C SER A 680 -5.26 -34.52 -35.83
N PRO A 681 -6.38 -33.80 -35.59
CA PRO A 681 -6.94 -33.00 -36.68
C PRO A 681 -7.34 -31.56 -36.28
N SER A 682 -7.34 -30.68 -37.30
CA SER A 682 -7.88 -29.31 -37.36
C SER A 682 -9.03 -29.30 -38.38
N PRO A 683 -9.77 -28.22 -38.65
CA PRO A 683 -10.45 -27.21 -37.82
C PRO A 683 -11.99 -27.27 -38.00
N SER A 684 -12.81 -26.61 -37.16
CA SER A 684 -14.24 -26.44 -37.47
C SER A 684 -14.82 -25.09 -36.97
N GLU A 685 -15.21 -24.31 -37.98
CA GLU A 685 -16.37 -23.40 -38.08
C GLU A 685 -16.59 -22.26 -37.06
N SER A 686 -16.37 -21.02 -37.56
CA SER A 686 -16.98 -19.80 -37.04
C SER A 686 -18.45 -19.73 -37.44
N PRO A 687 -19.41 -19.41 -36.53
CA PRO A 687 -20.76 -19.09 -36.95
C PRO A 687 -20.80 -17.67 -37.52
N THR A 688 -21.38 -17.61 -38.71
CA THR A 688 -21.78 -16.43 -39.49
C THR A 688 -22.67 -15.49 -38.69
N VAL A 689 -22.32 -14.20 -38.66
CA VAL A 689 -23.11 -13.11 -38.09
C VAL A 689 -24.18 -12.69 -39.10
N GLU A 690 -25.46 -12.82 -38.74
CA GLU A 690 -26.54 -12.13 -39.44
C GLU A 690 -26.36 -10.60 -39.30
N PRO A 691 -26.41 -9.84 -40.40
CA PRO A 691 -26.26 -8.39 -40.36
C PRO A 691 -27.53 -7.75 -39.77
N GLY A 692 -27.48 -7.40 -38.48
CA GLY A 692 -28.47 -6.54 -37.82
C GLY A 692 -29.06 -7.05 -36.50
N GLY A 693 -28.67 -8.24 -36.02
CA GLY A 693 -29.25 -8.87 -34.82
C GLY A 693 -28.34 -8.88 -33.57
N CYS A 694 -28.93 -9.16 -32.41
CA CYS A 694 -28.21 -9.37 -31.14
C CYS A 694 -27.39 -10.67 -31.17
N SER A 695 -26.20 -10.67 -30.59
CA SER A 695 -25.41 -11.88 -30.33
C SER A 695 -25.00 -11.97 -28.86
N ALA A 696 -24.68 -13.17 -28.39
CA ALA A 696 -24.17 -13.36 -27.04
C ALA A 696 -23.04 -14.40 -26.98
N THR A 697 -22.02 -14.14 -26.17
CA THR A 697 -20.90 -15.08 -25.92
C THR A 697 -20.70 -15.30 -24.43
N MET A 698 -20.42 -16.54 -24.03
CA MET A 698 -20.16 -16.90 -22.63
C MET A 698 -18.68 -17.20 -22.43
N ARG A 699 -18.13 -16.73 -21.31
CA ARG A 699 -16.81 -17.16 -20.83
C ARG A 699 -16.90 -17.59 -19.36
N THR A 700 -16.24 -18.69 -19.03
CA THR A 700 -16.03 -19.08 -17.64
C THR A 700 -15.02 -18.13 -17.00
N VAL A 701 -15.40 -17.48 -15.91
CA VAL A 701 -14.57 -16.55 -15.14
C VAL A 701 -13.77 -17.32 -14.08
N ASN A 702 -14.39 -18.31 -13.45
CA ASN A 702 -13.77 -19.16 -12.44
C ASN A 702 -14.50 -20.52 -12.32
N SER A 703 -13.84 -21.57 -11.83
CA SER A 703 -14.48 -22.89 -11.57
C SER A 703 -13.85 -23.60 -10.37
N TRP A 704 -14.66 -24.32 -9.60
CA TRP A 704 -14.27 -25.08 -8.41
C TRP A 704 -15.02 -26.43 -8.35
N PRO A 705 -14.61 -27.39 -7.49
CA PRO A 705 -15.34 -28.64 -7.35
C PRO A 705 -16.82 -28.41 -6.98
N GLY A 706 -17.72 -28.73 -7.90
CA GLY A 706 -19.16 -28.59 -7.72
C GLY A 706 -19.76 -27.22 -8.10
N GLY A 707 -18.99 -26.26 -8.62
CA GLY A 707 -19.56 -25.01 -9.13
C GLY A 707 -18.63 -24.16 -9.99
N PHE A 708 -19.18 -23.14 -10.61
CA PHE A 708 -18.45 -22.26 -11.51
C PHE A 708 -19.07 -20.87 -11.58
N GLN A 709 -18.32 -19.92 -12.12
CA GLN A 709 -18.76 -18.56 -12.40
C GLN A 709 -18.57 -18.27 -13.88
N SER A 710 -19.58 -17.70 -14.53
CA SER A 710 -19.52 -17.30 -15.93
C SER A 710 -20.01 -15.87 -16.15
N GLU A 711 -19.47 -15.23 -17.18
CA GLU A 711 -19.92 -13.94 -17.69
C GLU A 711 -20.41 -14.13 -19.13
N VAL A 712 -21.53 -13.50 -19.46
CA VAL A 712 -22.11 -13.46 -20.79
C VAL A 712 -22.07 -12.04 -21.31
N THR A 713 -21.46 -11.85 -22.47
CA THR A 713 -21.42 -10.58 -23.19
C THR A 713 -22.50 -10.60 -24.26
N VAL A 714 -23.42 -9.64 -24.20
CA VAL A 714 -24.47 -9.40 -25.18
C VAL A 714 -24.04 -8.25 -26.07
N SER A 715 -24.05 -8.44 -27.38
CA SER A 715 -23.59 -7.46 -28.37
C SER A 715 -24.73 -7.06 -29.30
N ALA A 716 -24.89 -5.75 -29.50
CA ALA A 716 -25.77 -5.22 -30.52
C ALA A 716 -25.02 -5.14 -31.86
N GLY A 717 -25.65 -5.58 -32.94
CA GLY A 717 -25.10 -5.47 -34.29
C GLY A 717 -25.11 -4.03 -34.81
N GLY A 718 -25.41 -3.85 -36.10
CA GLY A 718 -25.43 -2.53 -36.75
C GLY A 718 -26.52 -1.56 -36.26
N SER A 719 -27.44 -2.00 -35.41
CA SER A 719 -28.55 -1.21 -34.87
C SER A 719 -28.60 -1.32 -33.34
N ALA A 720 -29.03 -0.24 -32.67
CA ALA A 720 -29.24 -0.27 -31.22
C ALA A 720 -30.42 -1.18 -30.86
N ILE A 721 -30.29 -1.92 -29.75
CA ILE A 721 -31.35 -2.78 -29.19
C ILE A 721 -31.89 -2.15 -27.91
N ARG A 722 -33.17 -2.33 -27.60
CA ARG A 722 -33.83 -1.73 -26.40
C ARG A 722 -34.18 -2.73 -25.32
N GLY A 723 -34.22 -4.01 -25.68
CA GLY A 723 -34.18 -5.14 -24.77
C GLY A 723 -33.39 -6.29 -25.38
N TRP A 724 -32.89 -7.18 -24.54
CA TRP A 724 -32.21 -8.39 -24.96
C TRP A 724 -32.63 -9.57 -24.09
N THR A 725 -32.68 -10.74 -24.72
CA THR A 725 -32.94 -12.02 -24.08
C THR A 725 -31.95 -13.04 -24.60
N VAL A 726 -31.20 -13.67 -23.71
CA VAL A 726 -30.22 -14.72 -24.02
C VAL A 726 -30.72 -16.05 -23.50
N SER A 727 -30.70 -17.07 -24.37
CA SER A 727 -31.14 -18.42 -24.04
C SER A 727 -30.13 -19.48 -24.43
N TRP A 728 -30.02 -20.53 -23.61
CA TRP A 728 -29.19 -21.71 -23.87
C TRP A 728 -29.71 -22.93 -23.11
N ASN A 729 -29.18 -24.11 -23.46
CA ASN A 729 -29.41 -25.35 -22.72
C ASN A 729 -28.10 -25.88 -22.15
N TRP A 730 -28.11 -26.36 -20.91
CA TRP A 730 -26.99 -27.09 -20.33
C TRP A 730 -26.86 -28.47 -20.98
N SER A 731 -25.61 -28.92 -21.19
CA SER A 731 -25.33 -30.26 -21.71
C SER A 731 -25.30 -31.32 -20.60
N GLY A 732 -25.01 -30.91 -19.36
CA GLY A 732 -25.08 -31.73 -18.15
C GLY A 732 -26.10 -31.26 -17.12
N SER A 733 -25.91 -31.64 -15.86
CA SER A 733 -26.79 -31.30 -14.72
C SER A 733 -26.56 -29.90 -14.14
N ALA A 734 -25.90 -29.02 -14.89
CA ALA A 734 -25.60 -27.67 -14.43
C ALA A 734 -26.87 -26.84 -14.21
N SER A 735 -26.83 -25.95 -13.23
CA SER A 735 -27.93 -25.04 -12.92
C SER A 735 -27.40 -23.71 -12.39
N ILE A 736 -28.11 -22.61 -12.65
CA ILE A 736 -27.74 -21.30 -12.11
C ILE A 736 -28.19 -21.21 -10.65
N THR A 737 -27.26 -20.92 -9.73
CA THR A 737 -27.50 -20.72 -8.31
C THR A 737 -27.66 -19.25 -7.93
N GLN A 738 -26.93 -18.35 -8.61
CA GLN A 738 -27.03 -16.89 -8.42
C GLN A 738 -26.78 -16.19 -9.75
N LEU A 739 -27.50 -15.11 -10.04
CA LEU A 739 -27.41 -14.31 -11.27
C LEU A 739 -27.37 -12.83 -10.88
N TRP A 740 -26.62 -12.03 -11.63
CA TRP A 740 -26.61 -10.56 -11.53
C TRP A 740 -26.64 -9.93 -12.92
N ASN A 741 -27.13 -8.69 -12.97
CA ASN A 741 -27.29 -7.89 -14.19
C ASN A 741 -28.19 -8.55 -15.25
N GLY A 742 -29.08 -9.46 -14.83
CA GLY A 742 -30.07 -10.10 -15.68
C GLY A 742 -31.15 -10.78 -14.84
N VAL A 743 -32.34 -10.94 -15.43
CA VAL A 743 -33.49 -11.61 -14.81
C VAL A 743 -33.71 -12.95 -15.48
N ARG A 744 -33.60 -14.05 -14.73
CA ARG A 744 -33.89 -15.39 -15.24
C ARG A 744 -35.39 -15.67 -15.26
N SER A 745 -35.89 -16.32 -16.30
CA SER A 745 -37.22 -16.94 -16.35
C SER A 745 -37.13 -18.45 -16.56
N GLY A 746 -37.83 -19.23 -15.73
CA GLY A 746 -37.90 -20.69 -15.80
C GLY A 746 -36.93 -21.45 -14.87
N SER A 747 -37.17 -22.74 -14.68
CA SER A 747 -36.32 -23.67 -13.91
C SER A 747 -35.93 -24.88 -14.78
N GLY A 748 -34.78 -25.51 -14.48
CA GLY A 748 -34.26 -26.67 -15.23
C GLY A 748 -33.04 -26.38 -16.11
N SER A 749 -32.75 -27.30 -17.04
CA SER A 749 -31.59 -27.28 -17.94
C SER A 749 -31.66 -26.22 -19.04
N ALA A 750 -32.87 -25.76 -19.38
CA ALA A 750 -33.08 -24.62 -20.26
C ALA A 750 -32.98 -23.31 -19.46
N VAL A 751 -32.10 -22.42 -19.88
CA VAL A 751 -31.89 -21.11 -19.27
C VAL A 751 -32.33 -20.03 -20.24
N THR A 752 -33.09 -19.07 -19.73
CA THR A 752 -33.40 -17.81 -20.42
C THR A 752 -33.18 -16.66 -19.45
N VAL A 753 -32.34 -15.71 -19.84
CA VAL A 753 -32.01 -14.50 -19.07
C VAL A 753 -32.32 -13.28 -19.93
N ARG A 754 -33.13 -12.38 -19.39
CA ARG A 754 -33.44 -11.08 -20.02
C ARG A 754 -32.77 -9.94 -19.27
N ASN A 755 -32.68 -8.79 -19.92
CA ASN A 755 -32.14 -7.58 -19.31
C ASN A 755 -32.90 -7.14 -18.05
N GLU A 756 -32.16 -6.51 -17.14
CA GLU A 756 -32.70 -5.71 -16.05
C GLU A 756 -33.26 -4.38 -16.59
N SER A 757 -34.01 -3.65 -15.76
CA SER A 757 -34.64 -2.38 -16.15
C SER A 757 -33.66 -1.31 -16.61
N TYR A 758 -32.39 -1.38 -16.19
CA TYR A 758 -31.37 -0.36 -16.45
C TYR A 758 -30.37 -0.73 -17.56
N ASN A 759 -30.31 -1.99 -18.02
CA ASN A 759 -29.29 -2.45 -18.97
C ASN A 759 -29.83 -3.06 -20.27
N GLY A 760 -31.11 -2.82 -20.58
CA GLY A 760 -31.76 -3.30 -21.81
C GLY A 760 -31.34 -2.56 -23.08
N THR A 761 -30.99 -1.26 -22.97
CA THR A 761 -30.57 -0.47 -24.12
C THR A 761 -29.09 -0.63 -24.39
N VAL A 762 -28.73 -1.10 -25.58
CA VAL A 762 -27.34 -1.23 -26.05
C VAL A 762 -27.24 -0.53 -27.40
N ALA A 763 -26.33 0.45 -27.51
CA ALA A 763 -26.12 1.20 -28.75
C ALA A 763 -25.61 0.28 -29.88
N ALA A 764 -25.78 0.69 -31.15
CA ALA A 764 -25.24 -0.05 -32.30
C ALA A 764 -23.73 -0.29 -32.14
N GLY A 765 -23.27 -1.53 -32.32
CA GLY A 765 -21.89 -1.95 -32.07
C GLY A 765 -21.46 -1.98 -30.59
N GLY A 766 -22.36 -1.65 -29.67
CA GLY A 766 -22.14 -1.68 -28.23
C GLY A 766 -22.35 -3.06 -27.63
N THR A 767 -21.91 -3.21 -26.37
CA THR A 767 -22.08 -4.44 -25.61
C THR A 767 -22.57 -4.15 -24.19
N THR A 768 -23.16 -5.17 -23.57
CA THR A 768 -23.51 -5.20 -22.15
C THR A 768 -23.23 -6.59 -21.60
N THR A 769 -23.11 -6.74 -20.28
CA THR A 769 -22.76 -8.03 -19.66
C THR A 769 -23.68 -8.38 -18.51
N PHE A 770 -23.90 -9.69 -18.35
CA PHE A 770 -24.45 -10.27 -17.14
C PHE A 770 -23.62 -11.46 -16.69
N GLY A 771 -23.73 -11.85 -15.43
CA GLY A 771 -22.95 -12.96 -14.90
C GLY A 771 -23.73 -13.81 -13.92
N PHE A 772 -23.28 -15.04 -13.73
CA PHE A 772 -23.92 -15.98 -12.82
C PHE A 772 -22.91 -16.94 -12.18
N THR A 773 -23.30 -17.51 -11.04
CA THR A 773 -22.71 -18.73 -10.51
C THR A 773 -23.58 -19.93 -10.85
N GLY A 774 -22.95 -21.01 -11.31
CA GLY A 774 -23.59 -22.28 -11.60
C GLY A 774 -23.12 -23.40 -10.68
N SER A 775 -23.97 -24.40 -10.45
CA SER A 775 -23.60 -25.68 -9.83
C SER A 775 -23.10 -26.66 -10.88
N GLY A 776 -22.18 -27.55 -10.52
CA GLY A 776 -21.61 -28.57 -11.42
C GLY A 776 -20.31 -28.14 -12.09
N SER A 777 -19.94 -28.82 -13.17
CA SER A 777 -18.76 -28.50 -13.97
C SER A 777 -19.00 -27.29 -14.87
N ALA A 778 -17.98 -26.47 -15.10
CA ALA A 778 -18.09 -25.33 -16.00
C ALA A 778 -18.33 -25.79 -17.45
N GLU A 779 -19.36 -25.22 -18.10
CA GLU A 779 -19.72 -25.48 -19.49
C GLU A 779 -19.85 -24.15 -20.24
N THR A 780 -19.52 -24.14 -21.54
CA THR A 780 -19.69 -22.98 -22.43
C THR A 780 -20.64 -23.35 -23.58
N PRO A 781 -21.95 -23.45 -23.32
CA PRO A 781 -22.92 -23.84 -24.32
C PRO A 781 -23.07 -22.77 -25.41
N SER A 782 -23.56 -23.19 -26.57
CA SER A 782 -23.97 -22.24 -27.62
C SER A 782 -25.15 -21.40 -27.14
N LEU A 783 -25.00 -20.08 -27.24
CA LEU A 783 -26.01 -19.10 -26.83
C LEU A 783 -26.84 -18.64 -28.03
N THR A 784 -28.11 -18.35 -27.78
CA THR A 784 -28.98 -17.61 -28.71
C THR A 784 -29.33 -16.26 -28.08
N CYS A 785 -29.37 -15.18 -28.87
CA CYS A 785 -29.83 -13.88 -28.41
C CYS A 785 -30.99 -13.36 -29.26
N GLY A 786 -32.05 -12.90 -28.59
CA GLY A 786 -33.14 -12.12 -29.19
C GLY A 786 -33.08 -10.66 -28.73
N ALA A 787 -33.39 -9.74 -29.65
CA ALA A 787 -33.55 -8.32 -29.37
C ALA A 787 -35.04 -7.92 -29.42
N SER A 788 -35.42 -6.89 -28.67
CA SER A 788 -36.75 -6.24 -28.74
C SER A 788 -36.64 -4.73 -28.84
#